data_AF-A0AAW7XHV8-F1
#
_entry.id   AF-A0AAW7XHV8-F1
#
_cell.length_a   1.000
_cell.length_b   1.000
_cell.length_c   1.000
_cell.angle_alpha   90.00
_cell.angle_beta   90.00
_cell.angle_gamma   90.00
#
_symmetry.space_group_name_H-M   'P 1'
#
loop_
_entity.id
_entity.type
_entity.pdbx_description
1 polymer ?
#
loop_
_entity_poly.entity_id
_entity_poly.type
_entity_poly.pdbx_seq_one_letter_code
_entity_poly.pdbx_strand_id
1 'polypeptide(L)'
;MRFQHTVLATAITSALLVGCNSSDDDSPSFSLDVAQGSVASLNVDADLQVVTYEKDGVEASLPLTIGYGSGAYHASADSASEFYTITDRGPNIACGDSANILGVDELCGAGNEDGKIFPVADFAPMIVKWKLSGTPGNYSAEAIETITLKKTDGTVVSGLTNDLVSTDTEGAFDLTGASLDFDNNGLDPEALVKLSDGTFWISEEYGPSIVHVSATGEIIERVVPASVAADLSDAGYPVSGALPDVLKKRKLNRGIESIALSPDEDALYFAMQSPLANPDADAYKSSRHLRVFKYALNADGSLGAQDGEYVYELDYPQSFVDTEGNGDVSTKQNNVKVSEMLAVGDDDLVILERITNTTKLYRISLATGDNIMSTDISDATVMAPESDESKTLEQVFDPSALDAVPVTKELVFNSLTDMPSDSSLPAKVEGIALLDADHLLLINDNDFGIAGEESIITILSTPAAMKASAAPQRLSMSVVGRYESGVFDESAAEIVDYHAASERVFVVNANNKKVDILDLSSLTNTSVDNAVALNNLSLVGTLDVQADVTSVELGAANSVSVHDNLLAVAVENDDKQANGIIAFYDVSGATPSFISFVTVGALPDMVKFTPDGTKVLVANEGEPNSDYTVDPEGSVSVISVTNGVPATTATTLDFTAFNVGGSRHDELSNEVRIFGPGATVAQDLEPEYIAINSDSSKAFVALQEANAIAELDLETLSITAIYALGTKDFSEAGNEIDASDKDDAINFALHEGVVGMYQPDTIATMSYMGMDLVFTANEGDSRDYDAYSEEERAEDLIDGNLLDADNASYAAAQDEEQLGRLKVTTATGDTDGDGDIDVIHNYGARSFSIWADGMQVFDSHSDIGKITAGRLGLLFNGEDKRSDDKGAEPEAMTLGTIGERTYAFVGLERTSGIMVYDVTNPYGVQFVDYVENIDRSLDEEVQGDVAPEGMRFISAEESPNGNPLLVVANEVSGSTTVYQLTLQ
;
A
#
# COMPACT_ATOMS: atom_id res chain seq x y z
N MET A 1 32.90 -36.50 41.63
CA MET A 1 33.33 -36.69 43.03
C MET A 1 32.63 -35.60 43.84
N ARG A 2 31.77 -35.98 44.80
CA ARG A 2 30.94 -35.07 45.61
C ARG A 2 31.77 -34.04 46.38
N PHE A 3 31.25 -32.84 46.61
CA PHE A 3 31.04 -32.30 47.97
C PHE A 3 30.14 -31.04 47.94
N GLN A 4 29.00 -31.12 48.65
CA GLN A 4 28.23 -29.99 49.19
C GLN A 4 29.05 -29.24 50.25
N HIS A 5 28.64 -28.01 50.62
CA HIS A 5 28.41 -27.47 51.99
C HIS A 5 27.99 -25.99 51.83
N THR A 6 26.71 -25.63 51.93
CA THR A 6 26.00 -25.14 53.14
C THR A 6 26.57 -23.83 53.69
N VAL A 7 25.86 -22.72 53.39
CA VAL A 7 26.04 -21.38 53.96
C VAL A 7 25.24 -21.29 55.27
N LEU A 8 25.88 -20.78 56.33
CA LEU A 8 25.26 -20.48 57.62
C LEU A 8 25.00 -18.97 57.71
N ALA A 9 23.73 -18.60 57.86
CA ALA A 9 23.28 -17.24 58.13
C ALA A 9 23.77 -16.75 59.50
N THR A 10 24.17 -15.48 59.59
CA THR A 10 24.26 -14.77 60.88
C THR A 10 23.70 -13.36 60.70
N ALA A 11 22.53 -13.12 61.31
CA ALA A 11 21.98 -11.79 61.52
C ALA A 11 22.62 -11.16 62.76
N ILE A 12 23.08 -9.92 62.65
CA ILE A 12 23.36 -9.04 63.79
C ILE A 12 22.76 -7.67 63.48
N THR A 13 21.66 -7.35 64.17
CA THR A 13 21.14 -6.00 64.35
C THR A 13 21.92 -5.29 65.44
N SER A 14 22.34 -4.05 65.20
CA SER A 14 22.69 -3.07 66.24
C SER A 14 22.60 -1.66 65.67
N ALA A 15 21.61 -0.92 66.14
CA ALA A 15 21.38 0.49 65.83
C ALA A 15 22.44 1.39 66.46
N LEU A 16 22.80 2.47 65.75
CA LEU A 16 23.46 3.66 66.29
C LEU A 16 22.91 4.89 65.56
N LEU A 17 22.12 5.69 66.27
CA LEU A 17 21.70 7.05 65.90
C LEU A 17 22.79 8.05 66.31
N VAL A 18 23.15 8.97 65.40
CA VAL A 18 23.58 10.41 65.49
C VAL A 18 24.26 10.68 64.12
N GLY A 19 24.02 11.71 63.30
CA GLY A 19 23.28 12.96 63.35
C GLY A 19 23.92 13.95 62.36
N CYS A 20 23.11 14.53 61.46
CA CYS A 20 23.29 15.75 60.64
C CYS A 20 24.19 15.80 59.37
N ASN A 21 23.49 16.06 58.26
CA ASN A 21 23.81 16.88 57.07
C ASN A 21 25.02 16.53 56.18
N SER A 22 24.72 15.81 55.10
CA SER A 22 25.08 16.24 53.74
C SER A 22 24.00 15.77 52.78
N SER A 23 23.42 16.73 52.06
CA SER A 23 22.63 16.53 50.86
C SER A 23 23.51 15.86 49.81
N ASP A 24 23.24 14.61 49.49
CA ASP A 24 23.61 13.96 48.23
C ASP A 24 22.57 12.84 48.06
N ASP A 25 21.48 13.16 47.39
CA ASP A 25 20.46 12.21 46.94
C ASP A 25 21.03 11.49 45.70
N ASP A 26 22.06 10.66 45.93
CA ASP A 26 22.69 9.81 44.92
C ASP A 26 21.89 8.50 44.78
N SER A 27 20.59 8.61 44.53
CA SER A 27 19.86 7.52 43.88
C SER A 27 20.31 7.51 42.41
N PRO A 28 20.85 6.40 41.87
CA PRO A 28 21.24 6.35 40.47
C PRO A 28 20.02 6.70 39.61
N SER A 29 20.15 7.74 38.77
CA SER A 29 19.12 8.11 37.82
C SER A 29 18.86 6.92 36.89
N PHE A 30 17.61 6.48 36.78
CA PHE A 30 17.20 5.48 35.80
C PHE A 30 17.58 5.98 34.39
N SER A 31 18.16 5.11 33.58
CA SER A 31 18.49 5.36 32.18
C SER A 31 17.95 4.21 31.37
N LEU A 32 17.04 4.51 30.44
CA LEU A 32 16.60 3.59 29.41
C LEU A 32 17.63 3.61 28.28
N ASP A 33 18.22 2.45 28.01
CA ASP A 33 19.24 2.21 26.99
C ASP A 33 18.84 0.92 26.27
N VAL A 34 17.92 1.06 25.31
CA VAL A 34 17.55 0.01 24.35
C VAL A 34 18.16 0.41 23.02
N ALA A 35 19.23 -0.30 22.63
CA ALA A 35 19.97 0.00 21.42
C ALA A 35 19.11 -0.25 20.16
N GLN A 36 19.43 0.45 19.08
CA GLN A 36 18.79 0.24 17.77
C GLN A 36 18.91 -1.23 17.35
N GLY A 37 17.80 -1.82 16.91
CA GLY A 37 17.73 -3.25 16.56
C GLY A 37 17.74 -4.18 17.78
N SER A 38 17.45 -3.68 18.98
CA SER A 38 17.21 -4.47 20.19
C SER A 38 15.84 -4.15 20.78
N VAL A 39 15.31 -5.09 21.56
CA VAL A 39 13.99 -5.00 22.18
C VAL A 39 14.10 -5.37 23.66
N ALA A 40 13.31 -4.72 24.52
CA ALA A 40 13.08 -5.13 25.89
C ALA A 40 11.61 -5.53 26.08
N SER A 41 11.36 -6.79 26.40
CA SER A 41 10.02 -7.33 26.68
C SER A 41 9.85 -7.56 28.18
N LEU A 42 8.77 -7.03 28.75
CA LEU A 42 8.45 -7.09 30.17
C LEU A 42 7.06 -7.70 30.36
N ASN A 43 7.00 -8.88 30.96
CA ASN A 43 5.73 -9.45 31.41
C ASN A 43 5.25 -8.68 32.66
N VAL A 44 4.07 -8.08 32.55
CA VAL A 44 3.38 -7.33 33.62
C VAL A 44 2.06 -7.97 34.02
N ASP A 45 1.84 -9.21 33.61
CA ASP A 45 0.64 -9.98 33.87
C ASP A 45 0.40 -10.14 35.38
N ALA A 46 -0.87 -10.01 35.79
CA ALA A 46 -1.27 -10.05 37.19
C ALA A 46 -2.59 -10.80 37.37
N ASP A 47 -2.66 -11.70 38.35
CA ASP A 47 -3.88 -12.44 38.68
C ASP A 47 -5.04 -11.47 39.03
N LEU A 48 -6.17 -11.60 38.34
CA LEU A 48 -7.43 -10.95 38.72
C LEU A 48 -8.19 -11.85 39.70
N GLN A 49 -8.68 -13.00 39.22
CA GLN A 49 -9.31 -14.03 40.04
C GLN A 49 -9.49 -15.34 39.26
N VAL A 50 -9.78 -16.43 39.97
CA VAL A 50 -10.22 -17.70 39.36
C VAL A 50 -11.73 -17.83 39.53
N VAL A 51 -12.46 -17.82 38.42
CA VAL A 51 -13.91 -18.06 38.41
C VAL A 51 -14.20 -19.54 38.14
N THR A 52 -15.18 -20.11 38.84
CA THR A 52 -15.61 -21.49 38.67
C THR A 52 -17.06 -21.52 38.20
N TYR A 53 -17.36 -22.39 37.24
CA TYR A 53 -18.72 -22.56 36.73
C TYR A 53 -19.09 -24.04 36.62
N GLU A 54 -20.39 -24.32 36.80
CA GLU A 54 -20.97 -25.65 36.64
C GLU A 54 -22.29 -25.52 35.86
N LYS A 55 -22.32 -26.03 34.61
CA LYS A 55 -23.55 -26.09 33.81
C LYS A 55 -23.52 -27.31 32.89
N ASP A 56 -24.67 -27.97 32.76
CA ASP A 56 -24.87 -29.18 31.95
C ASP A 56 -23.85 -30.32 32.21
N GLY A 57 -23.32 -30.39 33.43
CA GLY A 57 -22.35 -31.41 33.86
C GLY A 57 -20.90 -31.07 33.49
N VAL A 58 -20.64 -29.89 32.95
CA VAL A 58 -19.30 -29.32 32.76
C VAL A 58 -18.94 -28.53 34.01
N GLU A 59 -17.90 -28.95 34.72
CA GLU A 59 -17.30 -28.24 35.85
C GLU A 59 -15.90 -27.79 35.44
N ALA A 60 -15.65 -26.48 35.47
CA ALA A 60 -14.38 -25.91 35.05
C ALA A 60 -14.06 -24.62 35.81
N SER A 61 -12.79 -24.23 35.71
CA SER A 61 -12.25 -23.02 36.31
C SER A 61 -11.54 -22.21 35.23
N LEU A 62 -11.84 -20.91 35.17
CA LEU A 62 -11.20 -19.96 34.30
C LEU A 62 -10.32 -19.05 35.15
N PRO A 63 -8.98 -19.21 35.14
CA PRO A 63 -8.08 -18.24 35.73
C PRO A 63 -8.10 -16.98 34.84
N LEU A 64 -8.33 -15.83 35.47
CA LEU A 64 -8.37 -14.54 34.80
C LEU A 64 -7.24 -13.66 35.32
N THR A 65 -6.64 -12.90 34.44
CA THR A 65 -5.61 -11.91 34.72
C THR A 65 -6.17 -10.51 34.47
N ILE A 66 -5.45 -9.46 34.84
CA ILE A 66 -5.84 -8.09 34.55
C ILE A 66 -5.35 -7.74 33.13
N GLY A 67 -6.26 -7.27 32.27
CA GLY A 67 -5.91 -6.73 30.95
C GLY A 67 -5.50 -5.27 31.06
N TYR A 68 -4.19 -5.02 31.04
CA TYR A 68 -3.64 -3.67 31.19
C TYR A 68 -3.44 -2.91 29.88
N GLY A 69 -3.69 -3.55 28.73
CA GLY A 69 -3.16 -3.11 27.45
C GLY A 69 -4.17 -2.61 26.42
N SER A 70 -5.39 -2.23 26.82
CA SER A 70 -6.33 -1.57 25.91
C SER A 70 -5.69 -0.31 25.30
N GLY A 71 -4.96 0.45 26.11
CA GLY A 71 -4.29 1.68 25.66
C GLY A 71 -3.12 2.07 26.55
N ALA A 72 -2.24 2.92 26.04
CA ALA A 72 -1.06 3.42 26.75
C ALA A 72 -0.80 4.90 26.48
N TYR A 73 -0.19 5.59 27.44
CA TYR A 73 0.15 7.01 27.28
C TYR A 73 1.35 7.42 28.12
N HIS A 74 2.17 8.32 27.58
CA HIS A 74 3.23 9.01 28.30
C HIS A 74 2.92 10.50 28.37
N ALA A 75 2.87 11.05 29.58
CA ALA A 75 2.69 12.49 29.77
C ALA A 75 4.05 13.19 29.70
N SER A 76 4.17 14.24 28.87
CA SER A 76 5.42 14.97 28.65
C SER A 76 6.06 15.56 29.92
N ALA A 77 5.26 15.82 30.96
CA ALA A 77 5.72 16.31 32.27
C ALA A 77 6.26 15.20 33.19
N ASP A 78 5.94 13.93 32.90
CA ASP A 78 6.41 12.77 33.66
C ASP A 78 7.80 12.35 33.17
N SER A 79 8.55 11.63 34.00
CA SER A 79 9.84 11.08 33.57
C SER A 79 9.65 10.01 32.49
N ALA A 80 10.63 9.77 31.62
CA ALA A 80 10.61 8.66 30.66
C ALA A 80 10.44 7.26 31.30
N SER A 81 10.62 7.16 32.62
CA SER A 81 10.36 5.92 33.37
C SER A 81 8.92 5.75 33.82
N GLU A 82 8.04 6.74 33.62
CA GLU A 82 6.66 6.70 34.11
C GLU A 82 5.70 6.83 32.93
N PHE A 83 4.71 5.94 32.87
CA PHE A 83 3.69 5.93 31.82
C PHE A 83 2.37 5.43 32.40
N TYR A 84 1.30 5.52 31.62
CA TYR A 84 -0.04 5.11 31.99
C TYR A 84 -0.55 4.04 31.04
N THR A 85 -1.38 3.14 31.55
CA THR A 85 -2.19 2.24 30.73
C THR A 85 -3.63 2.22 31.23
N ILE A 86 -4.55 1.67 30.44
CA ILE A 86 -5.96 1.52 30.82
C ILE A 86 -6.45 0.10 30.56
N THR A 87 -7.37 -0.36 31.41
CA THR A 87 -8.06 -1.65 31.24
C THR A 87 -9.37 -1.47 30.49
N ASP A 88 -9.77 -2.46 29.71
CA ASP A 88 -11.08 -2.50 29.07
C ASP A 88 -12.25 -2.76 30.06
N ARG A 89 -13.47 -3.02 29.57
CA ARG A 89 -14.71 -3.36 30.28
C ARG A 89 -14.62 -4.57 31.24
N GLY A 90 -13.51 -5.28 31.27
CA GLY A 90 -13.34 -6.48 32.07
C GLY A 90 -13.42 -7.76 31.25
N PRO A 91 -13.19 -8.91 31.92
CA PRO A 91 -13.25 -10.21 31.27
C PRO A 91 -14.60 -10.41 30.60
N ASN A 92 -14.61 -10.68 29.30
CA ASN A 92 -15.81 -10.97 28.54
C ASN A 92 -15.55 -12.08 27.50
N ILE A 93 -16.57 -12.90 27.26
CA ILE A 93 -16.52 -14.01 26.30
C ILE A 93 -17.67 -13.82 25.32
N ALA A 94 -17.41 -13.87 24.02
CA ALA A 94 -18.49 -13.86 23.03
C ALA A 94 -19.42 -15.06 23.26
N CYS A 95 -20.73 -14.84 23.24
CA CYS A 95 -21.72 -15.90 23.44
C CYS A 95 -21.54 -17.03 22.40
N GLY A 96 -21.19 -16.69 21.16
CA GLY A 96 -20.81 -17.65 20.11
C GLY A 96 -19.62 -18.55 20.46
N ASP A 97 -18.69 -18.09 21.30
CA ASP A 97 -17.48 -18.83 21.71
C ASP A 97 -17.63 -19.61 23.01
N SER A 98 -18.83 -19.62 23.60
CA SER A 98 -19.12 -20.35 24.84
C SER A 98 -18.78 -21.84 24.77
N ALA A 99 -18.96 -22.48 23.62
CA ALA A 99 -18.58 -23.88 23.41
C ALA A 99 -17.06 -24.09 23.49
N ASN A 100 -16.28 -23.20 22.87
CA ASN A 100 -14.83 -23.34 22.75
C ASN A 100 -14.12 -22.99 24.05
N ILE A 101 -14.54 -21.89 24.70
CA ILE A 101 -13.89 -21.37 25.90
C ILE A 101 -14.45 -22.05 27.16
N LEU A 102 -15.77 -22.22 27.23
CA LEU A 102 -16.43 -22.73 28.42
C LEU A 102 -16.85 -24.21 28.32
N GLY A 103 -16.79 -24.82 27.13
CA GLY A 103 -17.25 -26.20 26.94
C GLY A 103 -18.77 -26.36 27.01
N VAL A 104 -19.53 -25.27 26.93
CA VAL A 104 -21.00 -25.26 27.02
C VAL A 104 -21.58 -24.61 25.77
N ASP A 105 -22.28 -25.40 24.96
CA ASP A 105 -22.94 -24.92 23.74
C ASP A 105 -24.11 -23.98 24.06
N GLU A 106 -24.26 -22.92 23.26
CA GLU A 106 -25.39 -21.97 23.32
C GLU A 106 -25.66 -21.45 24.75
N LEU A 107 -24.62 -21.09 25.52
CA LEU A 107 -24.78 -20.73 26.94
C LEU A 107 -25.81 -19.61 27.16
N CYS A 108 -25.81 -18.61 26.27
CA CYS A 108 -26.70 -17.44 26.28
C CYS A 108 -28.08 -17.73 25.67
N GLY A 109 -28.32 -18.94 25.18
CA GLY A 109 -29.50 -19.33 24.42
C GLY A 109 -29.46 -18.90 22.95
N ALA A 110 -30.21 -19.63 22.11
CA ALA A 110 -30.29 -19.39 20.67
C ALA A 110 -30.75 -17.96 20.33
N GLY A 111 -30.09 -17.32 19.35
CA GLY A 111 -30.36 -15.96 18.91
C GLY A 111 -29.63 -14.86 19.69
N ASN A 112 -28.73 -15.21 20.60
CA ASN A 112 -27.90 -14.27 21.37
C ASN A 112 -26.40 -14.43 21.05
N GLU A 113 -26.07 -14.85 19.83
CA GLU A 113 -24.69 -15.17 19.43
C GLU A 113 -23.76 -13.95 19.54
N ASP A 114 -24.28 -12.75 19.26
CA ASP A 114 -23.58 -11.47 19.36
C ASP A 114 -23.49 -10.92 20.80
N GLY A 115 -24.08 -11.62 21.79
CA GLY A 115 -24.00 -11.24 23.20
C GLY A 115 -22.63 -11.50 23.83
N LYS A 116 -22.46 -11.00 25.06
CA LYS A 116 -21.24 -11.17 25.86
C LYS A 116 -21.54 -11.81 27.21
N ILE A 117 -20.73 -12.79 27.58
CA ILE A 117 -20.72 -13.40 28.91
C ILE A 117 -19.69 -12.66 29.74
N PHE A 118 -20.08 -12.15 30.91
CA PHE A 118 -19.22 -11.43 31.86
C PHE A 118 -18.92 -12.32 33.06
N PRO A 119 -17.76 -12.99 33.11
CA PRO A 119 -17.36 -13.79 34.25
C PRO A 119 -17.19 -12.97 35.54
N VAL A 120 -16.90 -11.67 35.39
CA VAL A 120 -16.69 -10.71 36.49
C VAL A 120 -17.52 -9.45 36.23
N ALA A 121 -18.85 -9.58 36.33
CA ALA A 121 -19.79 -8.50 36.01
C ALA A 121 -19.64 -7.21 36.85
N ASP A 122 -18.97 -7.28 38.00
CA ASP A 122 -18.68 -6.13 38.87
C ASP A 122 -17.26 -5.58 38.69
N PHE A 123 -16.55 -5.97 37.62
CA PHE A 123 -15.28 -5.36 37.24
C PHE A 123 -15.49 -3.86 36.95
N ALA A 124 -14.58 -3.05 37.48
CA ALA A 124 -14.56 -1.62 37.29
C ALA A 124 -13.28 -1.24 36.53
N PRO A 125 -13.40 -0.69 35.31
CA PRO A 125 -12.23 -0.24 34.55
C PRO A 125 -11.36 0.75 35.33
N MET A 126 -10.06 0.71 35.07
CA MET A 126 -9.08 1.49 35.81
C MET A 126 -7.91 1.95 34.94
N ILE A 127 -7.39 3.14 35.27
CA ILE A 127 -6.11 3.63 34.75
C ILE A 127 -5.00 3.16 35.70
N VAL A 128 -3.88 2.71 35.16
CA VAL A 128 -2.72 2.26 35.93
C VAL A 128 -1.51 3.11 35.58
N LYS A 129 -0.89 3.74 36.58
CA LYS A 129 0.40 4.40 36.43
C LYS A 129 1.51 3.42 36.73
N TRP A 130 2.48 3.35 35.83
CA TRP A 130 3.62 2.45 35.91
C TRP A 130 4.92 3.20 36.14
N LYS A 131 5.90 2.49 36.69
CA LYS A 131 7.28 2.93 36.82
C LYS A 131 8.24 1.87 36.32
N LEU A 132 9.04 2.21 35.30
CA LEU A 132 10.17 1.45 34.82
C LEU A 132 11.35 1.57 35.79
N SER A 133 12.05 0.47 35.98
CA SER A 133 13.25 0.36 36.79
C SER A 133 14.17 -0.72 36.23
N GLY A 134 15.43 -0.73 36.67
CA GLY A 134 16.39 -1.77 36.29
C GLY A 134 17.63 -1.22 35.59
N THR A 135 18.29 -2.10 34.84
CA THR A 135 19.53 -1.82 34.10
C THR A 135 19.41 -2.34 32.66
N PRO A 136 20.22 -1.86 31.71
CA PRO A 136 20.16 -2.32 30.32
C PRO A 136 20.17 -3.85 30.20
N GLY A 137 19.18 -4.40 29.48
CA GLY A 137 18.95 -5.84 29.32
C GLY A 137 18.22 -6.55 30.48
N ASN A 138 17.83 -5.82 31.53
CA ASN A 138 17.07 -6.35 32.68
C ASN A 138 16.21 -5.25 33.30
N TYR A 139 15.17 -4.84 32.57
CA TYR A 139 14.18 -3.86 33.00
C TYR A 139 12.98 -4.55 33.67
N SER A 140 12.27 -3.82 34.51
CA SER A 140 11.00 -4.22 35.13
C SER A 140 10.03 -3.03 35.16
N ALA A 141 8.73 -3.29 35.05
CA ALA A 141 7.69 -2.29 35.25
C ALA A 141 6.92 -2.61 36.55
N GLU A 142 6.70 -1.60 37.40
CA GLU A 142 5.91 -1.71 38.63
C GLU A 142 4.70 -0.77 38.56
N ALA A 143 3.50 -1.28 38.84
CA ALA A 143 2.31 -0.45 39.00
C ALA A 143 2.43 0.36 40.30
N ILE A 144 2.53 1.68 40.18
CA ILE A 144 2.73 2.61 41.31
C ILE A 144 1.46 3.33 41.72
N GLU A 145 0.44 3.37 40.87
CA GLU A 145 -0.87 3.94 41.16
C GLU A 145 -1.96 3.25 40.33
N THR A 146 -3.15 3.09 40.92
CA THR A 146 -4.35 2.57 40.24
C THR A 146 -5.50 3.51 40.50
N ILE A 147 -6.11 4.02 39.42
CA ILE A 147 -7.18 5.01 39.43
C ILE A 147 -8.43 4.34 38.84
N THR A 148 -9.28 3.80 39.71
CA THR A 148 -10.56 3.20 39.31
C THR A 148 -11.55 4.28 38.88
N LEU A 149 -12.24 4.05 37.77
CA LEU A 149 -13.27 4.96 37.24
C LEU A 149 -14.53 4.97 38.11
N LYS A 150 -15.10 6.16 38.31
CA LYS A 150 -16.17 6.44 39.28
C LYS A 150 -17.19 7.43 38.73
N LYS A 151 -18.42 7.26 39.20
CA LYS A 151 -19.53 8.22 39.04
C LYS A 151 -19.29 9.47 39.90
N THR A 152 -20.11 10.50 39.68
CA THR A 152 -20.06 11.76 40.45
C THR A 152 -20.36 11.58 41.94
N ASP A 153 -21.03 10.50 42.35
CA ASP A 153 -21.27 10.18 43.76
C ASP A 153 -20.13 9.40 44.44
N GLY A 154 -19.07 9.08 43.69
CA GLY A 154 -17.89 8.35 44.14
C GLY A 154 -18.02 6.82 44.10
N THR A 155 -19.15 6.27 43.65
CA THR A 155 -19.29 4.82 43.38
C THR A 155 -18.60 4.46 42.07
N VAL A 156 -18.05 3.25 41.98
CA VAL A 156 -17.36 2.79 40.77
C VAL A 156 -18.35 2.54 39.62
N VAL A 157 -17.89 2.73 38.39
CA VAL A 157 -18.60 2.26 37.19
C VAL A 157 -18.40 0.75 37.02
N SER A 158 -19.25 0.11 36.21
CA SER A 158 -19.05 -1.26 35.76
C SER A 158 -18.47 -1.26 34.34
N GLY A 159 -18.17 -2.43 33.78
CA GLY A 159 -17.99 -2.61 32.34
C GLY A 159 -19.19 -3.23 31.63
N LEU A 160 -20.37 -3.27 32.26
CA LEU A 160 -21.56 -3.85 31.63
C LEU A 160 -22.09 -2.98 30.49
N THR A 161 -22.80 -3.61 29.57
CA THR A 161 -23.30 -2.98 28.35
C THR A 161 -24.41 -1.97 28.65
N ASN A 162 -24.54 -0.93 27.80
CA ASN A 162 -25.53 0.14 27.97
C ASN A 162 -26.88 -0.22 27.31
N ASP A 163 -27.99 0.36 27.79
CA ASP A 163 -29.34 0.23 27.22
C ASP A 163 -29.53 1.23 26.06
N LEU A 164 -28.83 0.98 24.95
CA LEU A 164 -28.88 1.84 23.76
C LEU A 164 -30.05 1.45 22.85
N VAL A 165 -30.84 2.44 22.44
CA VAL A 165 -31.94 2.25 21.49
C VAL A 165 -31.71 3.00 20.17
N SER A 166 -30.79 3.97 20.19
CA SER A 166 -30.43 4.80 19.04
C SER A 166 -29.28 4.21 18.20
N THR A 167 -28.60 3.18 18.73
CA THR A 167 -27.56 2.38 18.08
C THR A 167 -27.59 0.96 18.65
N ASP A 168 -26.86 0.03 18.02
CA ASP A 168 -26.81 -1.36 18.44
C ASP A 168 -26.09 -1.52 19.79
N THR A 169 -26.56 -2.44 20.61
CA THR A 169 -25.96 -2.85 21.89
C THR A 169 -26.06 -4.35 22.04
N GLU A 170 -25.03 -4.97 22.60
CA GLU A 170 -24.99 -6.40 22.86
C GLU A 170 -25.64 -6.78 24.20
N GLY A 171 -26.28 -7.95 24.24
CA GLY A 171 -26.82 -8.50 25.48
C GLY A 171 -25.71 -8.97 26.42
N ALA A 172 -25.84 -8.67 27.72
CA ALA A 172 -24.92 -9.12 28.76
C ALA A 172 -25.46 -10.37 29.49
N PHE A 173 -24.59 -11.36 29.73
CA PHE A 173 -24.94 -12.62 30.40
C PHE A 173 -23.93 -12.98 31.49
N ASP A 174 -24.37 -13.72 32.51
CA ASP A 174 -23.47 -14.31 33.50
C ASP A 174 -22.97 -15.71 33.10
N LEU A 175 -22.07 -16.29 33.89
CA LEU A 175 -21.55 -17.66 33.67
C LEU A 175 -22.60 -18.77 33.76
N THR A 176 -23.81 -18.46 34.23
CA THR A 176 -24.95 -19.39 34.22
C THR A 176 -25.79 -19.26 32.96
N GLY A 177 -25.48 -18.30 32.07
CA GLY A 177 -26.25 -17.95 30.89
C GLY A 177 -27.50 -17.12 31.20
N ALA A 178 -27.61 -16.55 32.40
CA ALA A 178 -28.69 -15.64 32.74
C ALA A 178 -28.38 -14.24 32.22
N SER A 179 -29.36 -13.58 31.61
CA SER A 179 -29.24 -12.18 31.20
C SER A 179 -28.97 -11.29 32.42
N LEU A 180 -28.01 -10.40 32.29
CA LEU A 180 -27.74 -9.30 33.20
C LEU A 180 -28.56 -8.08 32.74
N ASP A 181 -28.85 -7.19 33.70
CA ASP A 181 -29.46 -5.89 33.38
C ASP A 181 -28.39 -4.99 32.74
N PHE A 182 -28.78 -4.19 31.75
CA PHE A 182 -27.94 -3.13 31.21
C PHE A 182 -27.56 -2.10 32.29
N ASP A 183 -26.39 -1.49 32.17
CA ASP A 183 -25.91 -0.42 33.04
C ASP A 183 -25.45 0.77 32.20
N ASN A 184 -26.22 1.86 32.20
CA ASN A 184 -25.87 3.09 31.48
C ASN A 184 -24.67 3.84 32.09
N ASN A 185 -24.15 3.38 33.23
CA ASN A 185 -22.86 3.82 33.78
C ASN A 185 -21.67 3.02 33.24
N GLY A 186 -21.93 1.91 32.55
CA GLY A 186 -20.88 1.02 32.08
C GLY A 186 -20.04 1.65 30.98
N LEU A 187 -18.74 1.38 31.02
CA LEU A 187 -17.77 1.86 30.04
C LEU A 187 -16.93 0.71 29.50
N ASP A 188 -16.49 0.90 28.26
CA ASP A 188 -15.62 0.02 27.48
C ASP A 188 -14.37 0.79 27.02
N PRO A 189 -13.41 1.09 27.93
CA PRO A 189 -12.35 2.05 27.66
C PRO A 189 -11.22 1.45 26.82
N GLU A 190 -10.86 2.13 25.74
CA GLU A 190 -9.83 1.64 24.82
C GLU A 190 -8.53 2.42 24.95
N ALA A 191 -8.55 3.74 24.83
CA ALA A 191 -7.36 4.57 24.88
C ALA A 191 -7.46 5.70 25.92
N LEU A 192 -6.33 6.30 26.27
CA LEU A 192 -6.29 7.43 27.19
C LEU A 192 -5.23 8.47 26.85
N VAL A 193 -5.49 9.72 27.20
CA VAL A 193 -4.51 10.81 27.28
C VAL A 193 -4.67 11.56 28.59
N LYS A 194 -3.60 12.20 29.05
CA LYS A 194 -3.58 12.96 30.32
C LYS A 194 -3.21 14.41 30.06
N LEU A 195 -4.05 15.34 30.51
CA LEU A 195 -3.82 16.78 30.44
C LEU A 195 -2.87 17.25 31.56
N SER A 196 -2.28 18.43 31.35
CA SER A 196 -1.36 19.07 32.30
C SER A 196 -2.01 19.46 33.63
N ASP A 197 -3.34 19.62 33.66
CA ASP A 197 -4.12 19.84 34.88
C ASP A 197 -4.33 18.55 35.72
N GLY A 198 -3.94 17.39 35.17
CA GLY A 198 -4.02 16.07 35.76
C GLY A 198 -5.30 15.30 35.46
N THR A 199 -6.24 15.87 34.70
CA THR A 199 -7.41 15.15 34.19
C THR A 199 -7.04 14.27 32.98
N PHE A 200 -7.94 13.38 32.61
CA PHE A 200 -7.75 12.42 31.52
C PHE A 200 -8.91 12.51 30.53
N TRP A 201 -8.61 12.34 29.25
CA TRP A 201 -9.60 11.98 28.24
C TRP A 201 -9.41 10.51 27.86
N ILE A 202 -10.51 9.80 27.69
CA ILE A 202 -10.56 8.35 27.43
C ILE A 202 -11.45 8.10 26.22
N SER A 203 -11.04 7.28 25.26
CA SER A 203 -11.95 6.75 24.23
C SER A 203 -12.74 5.56 24.77
N GLU A 204 -13.97 5.40 24.29
CA GLU A 204 -14.88 4.38 24.80
C GLU A 204 -15.79 3.81 23.71
N GLU A 205 -15.95 2.48 23.71
CA GLU A 205 -16.48 1.75 22.56
C GLU A 205 -18.02 1.65 22.48
N TYR A 206 -18.76 1.47 23.59
CA TYR A 206 -20.21 1.25 23.50
C TYR A 206 -20.95 2.44 22.84
N GLY A 207 -20.69 3.64 23.36
CA GLY A 207 -21.51 4.84 23.15
C GLY A 207 -21.46 5.49 21.78
N PRO A 208 -20.64 5.02 20.83
CA PRO A 208 -19.21 5.39 20.79
C PRO A 208 -18.93 6.75 21.45
N SER A 209 -17.95 6.86 22.34
CA SER A 209 -17.83 8.08 23.16
C SER A 209 -16.41 8.46 23.54
N ILE A 210 -16.26 9.69 24.02
CA ILE A 210 -15.06 10.14 24.75
C ILE A 210 -15.47 10.59 26.16
N VAL A 211 -14.64 10.29 27.15
CA VAL A 211 -14.94 10.50 28.57
C VAL A 211 -13.87 11.36 29.22
N HIS A 212 -14.29 12.48 29.82
CA HIS A 212 -13.41 13.33 30.62
C HIS A 212 -13.43 12.89 32.08
N VAL A 213 -12.25 12.61 32.65
CA VAL A 213 -12.11 12.00 33.97
C VAL A 213 -11.14 12.81 34.82
N SER A 214 -11.49 13.06 36.08
CA SER A 214 -10.61 13.72 37.03
C SER A 214 -9.37 12.87 37.36
N ALA A 215 -8.33 13.50 37.91
CA ALA A 215 -7.14 12.82 38.42
C ALA A 215 -7.40 11.68 39.43
N THR A 216 -8.61 11.59 39.99
CA THR A 216 -9.00 10.58 40.99
C THR A 216 -9.97 9.52 40.47
N GLY A 217 -10.29 9.56 39.17
CA GLY A 217 -11.17 8.61 38.49
C GLY A 217 -12.64 9.03 38.44
N GLU A 218 -13.05 10.15 39.05
CA GLU A 218 -14.42 10.66 38.90
C GLU A 218 -14.67 11.19 37.49
N ILE A 219 -15.70 10.67 36.82
CA ILE A 219 -16.14 11.11 35.49
C ILE A 219 -16.74 12.51 35.59
N ILE A 220 -16.15 13.44 34.83
CA ILE A 220 -16.56 14.83 34.70
C ILE A 220 -17.69 14.93 33.66
N GLU A 221 -17.50 14.32 32.49
CA GLU A 221 -18.50 14.20 31.44
C GLU A 221 -18.23 13.03 30.49
N ARG A 222 -19.28 12.49 29.88
CA ARG A 222 -19.22 11.57 28.72
C ARG A 222 -19.84 12.26 27.51
N VAL A 223 -19.11 12.34 26.42
CA VAL A 223 -19.53 13.00 25.18
C VAL A 223 -19.83 11.93 24.13
N VAL A 224 -21.07 11.92 23.64
CA VAL A 224 -21.62 10.90 22.72
C VAL A 224 -22.22 11.56 21.47
N PRO A 225 -22.61 10.77 20.45
CA PRO A 225 -23.43 11.26 19.36
C PRO A 225 -24.73 11.89 19.87
N ALA A 226 -25.18 12.98 19.23
CA ALA A 226 -26.31 13.77 19.69
C ALA A 226 -27.58 12.94 19.98
N SER A 227 -27.87 11.94 19.15
CA SER A 227 -29.01 11.04 19.32
C SER A 227 -28.84 10.01 20.44
N VAL A 228 -27.61 9.60 20.77
CA VAL A 228 -27.31 8.60 21.82
C VAL A 228 -27.41 9.21 23.22
N ALA A 229 -27.21 10.52 23.37
CA ALA A 229 -27.24 11.19 24.67
C ALA A 229 -28.55 11.00 25.45
N ALA A 230 -29.67 10.80 24.76
CA ALA A 230 -30.96 10.55 25.39
C ALA A 230 -31.05 9.16 26.05
N ASP A 231 -30.40 8.16 25.46
CA ASP A 231 -30.41 6.76 25.92
C ASP A 231 -29.69 6.63 27.26
N LEU A 232 -28.64 7.44 27.47
CA LEU A 232 -27.80 7.44 28.67
C LEU A 232 -28.24 8.49 29.72
N SER A 233 -29.47 8.98 29.64
CA SER A 233 -29.94 10.11 30.46
C SER A 233 -30.03 9.84 31.97
N ASP A 234 -29.97 8.57 32.39
CA ASP A 234 -29.95 8.12 33.79
C ASP A 234 -28.55 7.72 34.29
N ALA A 235 -27.50 7.93 33.49
CA ALA A 235 -26.12 7.77 33.94
C ALA A 235 -25.83 8.65 35.18
N GLY A 236 -24.96 8.14 36.06
CA GLY A 236 -24.57 8.76 37.33
C GLY A 236 -23.57 9.91 37.19
N TYR A 237 -23.39 10.44 35.98
CA TYR A 237 -22.49 11.52 35.60
C TYR A 237 -23.05 12.30 34.40
N PRO A 238 -22.57 13.52 34.12
CA PRO A 238 -23.02 14.32 32.98
C PRO A 238 -22.77 13.62 31.64
N VAL A 239 -23.79 13.62 30.76
CA VAL A 239 -23.70 13.14 29.37
C VAL A 239 -24.06 14.28 28.42
N SER A 240 -23.26 14.50 27.38
CA SER A 240 -23.49 15.52 26.36
C SER A 240 -23.47 14.92 24.94
N GLY A 241 -24.27 15.50 24.05
CA GLY A 241 -24.45 15.01 22.67
C GLY A 241 -23.72 15.91 21.66
N ALA A 242 -22.38 15.93 21.70
CA ALA A 242 -21.57 16.83 20.87
C ALA A 242 -20.79 16.14 19.74
N LEU A 243 -20.85 14.81 19.66
CA LEU A 243 -20.26 14.07 18.54
C LEU A 243 -21.23 13.95 17.35
N PRO A 244 -20.74 13.77 16.12
CA PRO A 244 -21.58 13.59 14.94
C PRO A 244 -22.44 12.33 15.02
N ASP A 245 -23.68 12.43 14.55
CA ASP A 245 -24.65 11.34 14.60
C ASP A 245 -24.29 10.17 13.67
N VAL A 246 -23.42 10.38 12.67
CA VAL A 246 -22.95 9.31 11.78
C VAL A 246 -22.21 8.22 12.56
N LEU A 247 -21.51 8.56 13.65
CA LEU A 247 -20.75 7.60 14.47
C LEU A 247 -21.62 6.50 15.08
N LYS A 248 -22.93 6.74 15.26
CA LYS A 248 -23.86 5.70 15.74
C LYS A 248 -24.01 4.54 14.76
N LYS A 249 -23.58 4.71 13.51
CA LYS A 249 -23.48 3.65 12.49
C LYS A 249 -22.21 2.82 12.63
N ARG A 250 -21.51 2.89 13.77
CA ARG A 250 -20.42 1.96 14.06
C ARG A 250 -20.88 0.52 13.92
N LYS A 251 -19.96 -0.39 13.58
CA LYS A 251 -20.22 -1.81 13.78
C LYS A 251 -20.25 -2.10 15.30
N LEU A 252 -21.16 -2.97 15.73
CA LEU A 252 -21.19 -3.48 17.11
C LEU A 252 -19.81 -4.02 17.52
N ASN A 253 -19.33 -3.69 18.72
CA ASN A 253 -17.97 -3.95 19.19
C ASN A 253 -16.86 -3.44 18.23
N ARG A 254 -17.08 -2.27 17.60
CA ARG A 254 -16.09 -1.46 16.85
C ARG A 254 -16.28 0.04 17.12
N GLY A 255 -16.04 0.51 18.34
CA GLY A 255 -16.31 1.89 18.78
C GLY A 255 -15.20 2.90 18.52
N ILE A 256 -15.16 4.01 19.28
CA ILE A 256 -14.00 4.91 19.28
C ILE A 256 -12.91 4.18 20.03
N GLU A 257 -11.84 3.88 19.33
CA GLU A 257 -10.76 3.06 19.85
C GLU A 257 -9.59 3.92 20.31
N SER A 258 -9.27 4.95 19.54
CA SER A 258 -7.99 5.65 19.65
C SER A 258 -8.18 7.11 20.00
N ILE A 259 -7.27 7.68 20.79
CA ILE A 259 -7.32 9.09 21.19
C ILE A 259 -5.93 9.70 21.33
N ALA A 260 -5.71 10.88 20.74
CA ALA A 260 -4.46 11.64 20.87
C ALA A 260 -4.70 13.06 21.36
N LEU A 261 -3.69 13.61 22.01
CA LEU A 261 -3.65 14.98 22.53
C LEU A 261 -2.55 15.75 21.82
N SER A 262 -2.85 16.93 21.28
CA SER A 262 -1.81 17.79 20.69
C SER A 262 -0.77 18.20 21.73
N PRO A 263 0.50 18.37 21.36
CA PRO A 263 1.56 18.76 22.31
C PRO A 263 1.30 20.06 23.08
N ASP A 264 0.51 20.97 22.51
CA ASP A 264 0.12 22.25 23.13
C ASP A 264 -1.16 22.17 23.98
N GLU A 265 -1.83 21.01 24.01
CA GLU A 265 -3.13 20.76 24.66
C GLU A 265 -4.29 21.62 24.12
N ASP A 266 -4.18 22.16 22.91
CA ASP A 266 -5.26 22.91 22.26
C ASP A 266 -6.19 22.03 21.41
N ALA A 267 -5.82 20.77 21.11
CA ALA A 267 -6.62 19.84 20.32
C ALA A 267 -6.62 18.40 20.85
N LEU A 268 -7.77 17.74 20.65
CA LEU A 268 -8.00 16.32 20.90
C LEU A 268 -8.38 15.65 19.59
N TYR A 269 -7.78 14.49 19.32
CA TYR A 269 -8.03 13.69 18.12
C TYR A 269 -8.59 12.34 18.51
N PHE A 270 -9.50 11.78 17.71
CA PHE A 270 -9.95 10.40 17.89
C PHE A 270 -10.36 9.74 16.57
N ALA A 271 -10.34 8.42 16.53
CA ALA A 271 -10.80 7.61 15.40
C ALA A 271 -11.51 6.34 15.87
N MET A 272 -12.39 5.83 15.02
CA MET A 272 -13.08 4.56 15.22
C MET A 272 -12.09 3.39 15.04
N GLN A 273 -12.39 2.22 15.63
CA GLN A 273 -11.59 1.01 15.42
C GLN A 273 -11.62 0.57 13.95
N SER A 274 -12.74 0.80 13.26
CA SER A 274 -12.93 0.38 11.88
C SER A 274 -13.90 1.30 11.12
N PRO A 275 -14.03 1.17 9.78
CA PRO A 275 -15.00 1.93 9.00
C PRO A 275 -16.42 1.78 9.53
N LEU A 276 -17.28 2.78 9.29
CA LEU A 276 -18.65 2.73 9.76
C LEU A 276 -19.46 1.73 8.92
N ALA A 277 -20.46 1.09 9.53
CA ALA A 277 -21.50 0.33 8.84
C ALA A 277 -22.51 1.31 8.20
N ASN A 278 -22.01 2.17 7.32
CA ASN A 278 -22.76 3.23 6.68
C ASN A 278 -22.75 3.01 5.16
N PRO A 279 -23.91 2.78 4.51
CA PRO A 279 -25.26 2.79 5.09
C PRO A 279 -25.61 1.51 5.85
N ASP A 280 -24.81 0.45 5.72
CA ASP A 280 -25.09 -0.88 6.27
C ASP A 280 -23.81 -1.69 6.58
N ALA A 281 -24.02 -2.92 7.04
CA ALA A 281 -22.94 -3.82 7.45
C ALA A 281 -22.08 -4.33 6.28
N ASP A 282 -22.54 -4.24 5.02
CA ASP A 282 -21.75 -4.68 3.88
C ASP A 282 -20.72 -3.62 3.50
N ALA A 283 -21.08 -2.33 3.56
CA ALA A 283 -20.13 -1.23 3.37
C ALA A 283 -18.92 -1.33 4.32
N TYR A 284 -19.14 -1.56 5.61
CA TYR A 284 -18.06 -1.75 6.58
C TYR A 284 -17.11 -2.90 6.22
N LYS A 285 -17.63 -4.01 5.67
CA LYS A 285 -16.83 -5.22 5.46
C LYS A 285 -15.71 -5.04 4.42
N SER A 286 -15.97 -4.23 3.40
CA SER A 286 -15.07 -4.00 2.27
C SER A 286 -14.39 -2.62 2.30
N SER A 287 -14.90 -1.67 3.10
CA SER A 287 -14.35 -0.32 3.14
C SER A 287 -12.94 -0.28 3.73
N ARG A 288 -12.14 0.65 3.21
CA ARG A 288 -10.85 1.06 3.79
C ARG A 288 -10.93 2.43 4.46
N HIS A 289 -12.06 3.13 4.38
CA HIS A 289 -12.13 4.53 4.76
C HIS A 289 -12.69 4.73 6.18
N LEU A 290 -11.82 5.21 7.07
CA LEU A 290 -12.17 5.72 8.41
C LEU A 290 -12.17 7.25 8.43
N ARG A 291 -12.58 7.78 9.58
CA ARG A 291 -12.51 9.20 9.92
C ARG A 291 -11.60 9.42 11.11
N VAL A 292 -10.73 10.41 10.99
CA VAL A 292 -10.02 11.04 12.11
C VAL A 292 -10.71 12.36 12.43
N PHE A 293 -11.20 12.49 13.64
CA PHE A 293 -11.87 13.70 14.13
C PHE A 293 -10.89 14.56 14.90
N LYS A 294 -11.01 15.88 14.72
CA LYS A 294 -10.26 16.90 15.48
C LYS A 294 -11.24 17.78 16.23
N TYR A 295 -11.02 17.95 17.53
CA TYR A 295 -11.76 18.86 18.39
C TYR A 295 -10.83 19.83 19.08
N ALA A 296 -11.24 21.09 19.19
CA ALA A 296 -10.55 22.04 20.06
C ALA A 296 -10.70 21.62 21.53
N LEU A 297 -9.71 21.94 22.35
CA LEU A 297 -9.82 21.93 23.80
C LEU A 297 -9.91 23.37 24.33
N ASN A 298 -10.80 23.59 25.30
CA ASN A 298 -10.86 24.86 26.01
C ASN A 298 -9.70 24.94 27.02
N ALA A 299 -9.36 26.16 27.45
CA ALA A 299 -8.27 26.38 28.42
C ALA A 299 -8.45 25.71 29.80
N ASP A 300 -9.63 25.16 30.09
CA ASP A 300 -9.92 24.38 31.29
C ASP A 300 -9.94 22.86 31.04
N GLY A 301 -9.47 22.42 29.88
CA GLY A 301 -9.40 21.01 29.47
C GLY A 301 -10.73 20.41 28.98
N SER A 302 -11.83 21.18 29.01
CA SER A 302 -13.12 20.73 28.50
C SER A 302 -13.18 20.74 26.97
N LEU A 303 -14.05 19.91 26.39
CA LEU A 303 -14.18 19.79 24.94
C LEU A 303 -14.75 21.08 24.33
N GLY A 304 -14.12 21.55 23.25
CA GLY A 304 -14.51 22.69 22.44
C GLY A 304 -15.38 22.32 21.25
N ALA A 305 -15.25 23.08 20.16
CA ALA A 305 -15.92 22.77 18.90
C ALA A 305 -15.18 21.67 18.12
N GLN A 306 -15.90 20.96 17.26
CA GLN A 306 -15.26 20.15 16.22
C GLN A 306 -14.57 21.09 15.23
N ASP A 307 -13.28 20.85 15.00
CA ASP A 307 -12.41 21.66 14.14
C ASP A 307 -12.10 20.94 12.82
N GLY A 308 -12.25 19.62 12.77
CA GLY A 308 -12.12 18.88 11.53
C GLY A 308 -12.57 17.42 11.57
N GLU A 309 -12.71 16.87 10.37
CA GLU A 309 -12.99 15.48 10.07
C GLU A 309 -12.20 15.14 8.81
N TYR A 310 -11.39 14.09 8.85
CA TYR A 310 -10.46 13.74 7.79
C TYR A 310 -10.58 12.27 7.43
N VAL A 311 -10.50 11.94 6.15
CA VAL A 311 -10.52 10.54 5.69
C VAL A 311 -9.16 9.91 5.92
N TYR A 312 -9.13 8.76 6.60
CA TYR A 312 -7.96 7.91 6.78
C TYR A 312 -8.20 6.56 6.09
N GLU A 313 -7.24 6.09 5.30
CA GLU A 313 -7.38 4.86 4.52
C GLU A 313 -6.56 3.73 5.13
N LEU A 314 -7.21 2.61 5.50
CA LEU A 314 -6.55 1.40 6.00
C LEU A 314 -5.71 0.72 4.92
N ASP A 315 -4.71 -0.03 5.36
CA ASP A 315 -4.02 -0.97 4.49
C ASP A 315 -4.89 -2.16 4.07
N TYR A 316 -4.49 -2.78 2.96
CA TYR A 316 -5.01 -4.09 2.56
C TYR A 316 -4.55 -5.19 3.54
N PRO A 317 -5.41 -6.18 3.85
CA PRO A 317 -5.04 -7.28 4.74
C PRO A 317 -3.88 -8.12 4.20
N GLN A 318 -3.71 -8.20 2.87
CA GLN A 318 -2.59 -8.86 2.21
C GLN A 318 -1.23 -8.22 2.54
N SER A 319 -1.22 -6.96 2.99
CA SER A 319 0.03 -6.30 3.41
C SER A 319 0.50 -6.67 4.83
N PHE A 320 -0.28 -7.48 5.56
CA PHE A 320 0.04 -7.96 6.91
C PHE A 320 0.66 -9.37 6.92
N VAL A 321 1.08 -9.84 5.76
CA VAL A 321 1.85 -11.07 5.54
C VAL A 321 3.10 -10.74 4.72
N ASP A 322 4.22 -11.41 4.99
CA ASP A 322 5.45 -11.28 4.20
C ASP A 322 5.47 -12.24 2.99
N THR A 323 6.51 -12.14 2.16
CA THR A 323 6.68 -12.95 0.95
C THR A 323 6.89 -14.44 1.23
N GLU A 324 7.20 -14.82 2.48
CA GLU A 324 7.33 -16.21 2.91
C GLU A 324 6.02 -16.77 3.51
N GLY A 325 4.97 -15.94 3.59
CA GLY A 325 3.69 -16.31 4.19
C GLY A 325 3.64 -16.17 5.72
N ASN A 326 4.61 -15.49 6.34
CA ASN A 326 4.59 -15.21 7.78
C ASN A 326 3.72 -13.97 8.06
N GLY A 327 2.95 -13.99 9.15
CA GLY A 327 2.07 -12.89 9.55
C GLY A 327 0.60 -13.30 9.58
N ASP A 328 -0.29 -12.34 9.34
CA ASP A 328 -1.74 -12.55 9.36
C ASP A 328 -2.28 -12.78 7.94
N VAL A 329 -2.40 -14.05 7.54
CA VAL A 329 -3.01 -14.43 6.27
C VAL A 329 -4.52 -14.18 6.31
N SER A 330 -4.97 -13.08 5.70
CA SER A 330 -6.37 -12.66 5.66
C SER A 330 -6.71 -12.02 4.32
N THR A 331 -7.90 -12.34 3.81
CA THR A 331 -8.50 -11.71 2.61
C THR A 331 -9.62 -10.73 2.96
N LYS A 332 -9.97 -10.61 4.25
CA LYS A 332 -11.08 -9.80 4.72
C LYS A 332 -10.60 -8.42 5.14
N GLN A 333 -11.04 -7.38 4.44
CA GLN A 333 -10.64 -6.00 4.73
C GLN A 333 -10.99 -5.59 6.16
N ASN A 334 -12.17 -5.98 6.66
CA ASN A 334 -12.61 -5.68 8.01
C ASN A 334 -11.88 -6.40 9.16
N ASN A 335 -10.86 -7.20 8.85
CA ASN A 335 -9.91 -7.67 9.85
C ASN A 335 -8.84 -6.63 10.21
N VAL A 336 -8.54 -5.69 9.30
CA VAL A 336 -7.60 -4.58 9.54
C VAL A 336 -8.30 -3.52 10.39
N LYS A 337 -7.63 -3.08 11.46
CA LYS A 337 -8.19 -2.17 12.46
C LYS A 337 -7.18 -1.13 12.89
N VAL A 338 -7.69 0.05 13.25
CA VAL A 338 -6.95 1.01 14.08
C VAL A 338 -7.12 0.58 15.53
N SER A 339 -6.01 0.48 16.27
CA SER A 339 -6.09 0.21 17.72
C SER A 339 -5.65 1.34 18.63
N GLU A 340 -4.82 2.26 18.16
CA GLU A 340 -4.40 3.42 18.96
C GLU A 340 -3.82 4.53 18.09
N MET A 341 -3.71 5.73 18.66
CA MET A 341 -2.98 6.83 18.05
C MET A 341 -2.21 7.66 19.09
N LEU A 342 -1.18 8.37 18.66
CA LEU A 342 -0.56 9.44 19.44
C LEU A 342 -0.20 10.63 18.55
N ALA A 343 -0.06 11.82 19.14
CA ALA A 343 0.45 12.99 18.43
C ALA A 343 1.97 13.11 18.60
N VAL A 344 2.68 13.28 17.50
CA VAL A 344 4.13 13.61 17.48
C VAL A 344 4.38 15.09 17.16
N GLY A 345 3.34 15.81 16.75
CA GLY A 345 3.31 17.25 16.52
C GLY A 345 1.86 17.75 16.45
N ASP A 346 1.68 19.03 16.14
CA ASP A 346 0.34 19.58 15.91
C ASP A 346 -0.20 19.06 14.57
N ASP A 347 -1.37 18.42 14.59
CA ASP A 347 -1.98 17.76 13.42
C ASP A 347 -1.10 16.68 12.75
N ASP A 348 -0.11 16.17 13.47
CA ASP A 348 0.85 15.15 13.05
C ASP A 348 0.76 13.96 14.00
N LEU A 349 0.18 12.86 13.48
CA LEU A 349 -0.27 11.73 14.28
C LEU A 349 0.46 10.46 13.85
N VAL A 350 0.65 9.54 14.79
CA VAL A 350 1.03 8.17 14.51
C VAL A 350 -0.13 7.27 14.87
N ILE A 351 -0.61 6.49 13.91
CA ILE A 351 -1.74 5.58 14.02
C ILE A 351 -1.24 4.13 13.99
N LEU A 352 -1.72 3.32 14.91
CA LEU A 352 -1.44 1.89 14.99
C LEU A 352 -2.51 1.13 14.21
N GLU A 353 -2.12 0.51 13.10
CA GLU A 353 -2.93 -0.46 12.36
C GLU A 353 -2.49 -1.90 12.69
N ARG A 354 -3.46 -2.82 12.83
CA ARG A 354 -3.17 -4.24 13.06
C ARG A 354 -4.26 -5.17 12.51
N ILE A 355 -3.90 -6.45 12.40
CA ILE A 355 -4.89 -7.55 12.44
C ILE A 355 -4.81 -8.24 13.80
N THR A 356 -4.05 -9.32 13.94
CA THR A 356 -3.95 -10.08 15.19
C THR A 356 -2.50 -10.16 15.66
N ASN A 357 -1.60 -10.61 14.80
CA ASN A 357 -0.18 -10.82 15.14
C ASN A 357 0.73 -9.75 14.54
N THR A 358 0.31 -9.13 13.43
CA THR A 358 1.06 -8.11 12.74
C THR A 358 0.56 -6.71 13.10
N THR A 359 1.49 -5.85 13.51
CA THR A 359 1.29 -4.43 13.79
C THR A 359 2.08 -3.57 12.82
N LYS A 360 1.47 -2.50 12.33
CA LYS A 360 2.09 -1.42 11.57
C LYS A 360 1.80 -0.06 12.22
N LEU A 361 2.76 0.84 12.15
CA LEU A 361 2.58 2.24 12.57
C LEU A 361 2.67 3.15 11.36
N TYR A 362 1.68 4.01 11.22
CA TYR A 362 1.57 4.99 10.15
C TYR A 362 1.66 6.40 10.71
N ARG A 363 2.58 7.21 10.19
CA ARG A 363 2.59 8.65 10.46
C ARG A 363 1.73 9.37 9.44
N ILE A 364 0.88 10.29 9.87
CA ILE A 364 0.01 11.11 9.02
C ILE A 364 0.12 12.59 9.37
N SER A 365 -0.21 13.44 8.41
CA SER A 365 -0.41 14.88 8.61
C SER A 365 -1.81 15.26 8.15
N LEU A 366 -2.65 15.82 9.04
CA LEU A 366 -3.99 16.24 8.66
C LEU A 366 -3.98 17.38 7.62
N ALA A 367 -2.86 18.08 7.45
CA ALA A 367 -2.70 19.12 6.43
C ALA A 367 -2.64 18.58 4.99
N THR A 368 -2.43 17.27 4.82
CA THR A 368 -2.32 16.63 3.50
C THR A 368 -3.66 16.18 2.92
N GLY A 369 -4.70 16.04 3.76
CA GLY A 369 -6.04 15.62 3.36
C GLY A 369 -7.07 16.75 3.48
N ASP A 370 -8.22 16.55 2.85
CA ASP A 370 -9.33 17.50 2.92
C ASP A 370 -10.09 17.38 4.24
N ASN A 371 -10.49 18.54 4.80
CA ASN A 371 -11.40 18.57 5.94
C ASN A 371 -12.85 18.43 5.46
N ILE A 372 -13.42 17.25 5.64
CA ILE A 372 -14.74 16.89 5.12
C ILE A 372 -15.91 17.30 6.03
N MET A 373 -15.65 17.82 7.24
CA MET A 373 -16.68 18.12 8.26
C MET A 373 -17.87 18.96 7.76
N SER A 374 -17.66 19.82 6.75
CA SER A 374 -18.71 20.70 6.20
C SER A 374 -19.19 20.31 4.81
N THR A 375 -18.90 19.08 4.39
CA THR A 375 -19.23 18.55 3.06
C THR A 375 -20.35 17.50 3.17
N ASP A 376 -21.06 17.24 2.06
CA ASP A 376 -22.17 16.28 2.06
C ASP A 376 -21.71 14.84 2.36
N ILE A 377 -20.46 14.49 2.04
CA ILE A 377 -19.90 13.14 2.25
C ILE A 377 -19.69 12.78 3.73
N SER A 378 -19.57 13.78 4.63
CA SER A 378 -19.39 13.53 6.07
C SER A 378 -20.52 12.67 6.66
N ASP A 379 -21.76 12.98 6.30
CA ASP A 379 -22.97 12.41 6.90
C ASP A 379 -23.94 11.73 5.91
N ALA A 380 -23.85 12.04 4.61
CA ALA A 380 -24.84 11.67 3.61
C ALA A 380 -24.27 10.86 2.43
N THR A 381 -25.19 10.35 1.60
CA THR A 381 -24.86 9.73 0.32
C THR A 381 -24.65 10.81 -0.74
N VAL A 382 -23.61 10.68 -1.56
CA VAL A 382 -23.29 11.57 -2.68
C VAL A 382 -23.32 10.75 -3.98
N MET A 383 -23.66 11.37 -5.11
CA MET A 383 -23.58 10.68 -6.41
C MET A 383 -22.12 10.40 -6.74
N ALA A 384 -21.79 9.13 -6.91
CA ALA A 384 -20.45 8.68 -7.26
C ALA A 384 -20.36 8.51 -8.80
N PRO A 385 -19.26 8.91 -9.47
CA PRO A 385 -19.12 8.79 -10.92
C PRO A 385 -19.30 7.36 -11.46
N GLU A 386 -18.88 6.36 -10.67
CA GLU A 386 -18.92 4.94 -11.01
C GLU A 386 -20.32 4.31 -10.87
N SER A 387 -21.35 5.06 -10.46
CA SER A 387 -22.66 4.48 -10.17
C SER A 387 -23.83 5.44 -10.41
N ASP A 388 -24.95 4.89 -10.88
CA ASP A 388 -26.25 5.58 -10.94
C ASP A 388 -26.92 5.73 -9.56
N GLU A 389 -26.33 5.16 -8.50
CA GLU A 389 -26.82 5.26 -7.13
C GLU A 389 -25.93 6.17 -6.27
N SER A 390 -26.53 6.88 -5.31
CA SER A 390 -25.77 7.67 -4.34
C SER A 390 -25.06 6.74 -3.34
N LYS A 391 -23.77 6.98 -3.11
CA LYS A 391 -22.88 6.19 -2.24
C LYS A 391 -22.46 6.97 -1.00
N THR A 392 -22.19 6.29 0.10
CA THR A 392 -21.49 6.86 1.27
C THR A 392 -19.97 6.79 1.08
N LEU A 393 -19.22 7.49 1.94
CA LEU A 393 -17.76 7.37 2.01
C LEU A 393 -17.30 5.91 2.11
N GLU A 394 -18.00 5.08 2.87
CA GLU A 394 -17.59 3.69 3.10
C GLU A 394 -17.88 2.76 1.91
N GLN A 395 -18.65 3.21 0.92
CA GLN A 395 -19.00 2.41 -0.25
C GLN A 395 -18.13 2.71 -1.48
N VAL A 396 -17.40 3.83 -1.50
CA VAL A 396 -16.51 4.17 -2.61
C VAL A 396 -15.13 3.58 -2.38
N PHE A 397 -14.40 3.37 -3.48
CA PHE A 397 -13.05 2.84 -3.45
C PHE A 397 -11.99 3.95 -3.40
N ASP A 398 -12.16 5.00 -4.21
CA ASP A 398 -11.36 6.22 -4.13
C ASP A 398 -12.26 7.37 -3.66
N PRO A 399 -12.09 7.87 -2.43
CA PRO A 399 -12.98 8.89 -1.85
C PRO A 399 -12.83 10.26 -2.53
N SER A 400 -11.77 10.47 -3.30
CA SER A 400 -11.63 11.68 -4.10
C SER A 400 -12.62 11.72 -5.28
N ALA A 401 -13.23 10.59 -5.64
CA ALA A 401 -14.41 10.53 -6.51
C ALA A 401 -15.58 11.37 -5.97
N LEU A 402 -15.58 11.62 -4.66
CA LEU A 402 -16.56 12.39 -3.92
C LEU A 402 -15.97 13.72 -3.38
N ASP A 403 -14.92 14.24 -4.02
CA ASP A 403 -14.20 15.46 -3.63
C ASP A 403 -13.61 15.40 -2.20
N ALA A 404 -13.16 14.22 -1.77
CA ALA A 404 -12.52 14.01 -0.47
C ALA A 404 -11.15 13.35 -0.61
N VAL A 405 -10.08 14.14 -0.56
CA VAL A 405 -8.71 13.60 -0.55
C VAL A 405 -8.35 13.06 0.84
N PRO A 406 -7.96 11.77 0.96
CA PRO A 406 -7.47 11.20 2.21
C PRO A 406 -6.18 11.85 2.71
N VAL A 407 -5.94 11.76 4.01
CA VAL A 407 -4.63 12.12 4.56
C VAL A 407 -3.56 11.18 4.01
N THR A 408 -2.43 11.75 3.60
CA THR A 408 -1.26 10.98 3.20
C THR A 408 -0.67 10.29 4.43
N LYS A 409 -0.42 8.97 4.32
CA LYS A 409 0.21 8.18 5.37
C LYS A 409 1.58 7.64 4.98
N GLU A 410 2.46 7.50 5.97
CA GLU A 410 3.81 6.96 5.83
C GLU A 410 3.98 5.75 6.77
N LEU A 411 4.35 4.59 6.23
CA LEU A 411 4.71 3.45 7.06
C LEU A 411 6.03 3.72 7.78
N VAL A 412 5.98 3.89 9.11
CA VAL A 412 7.15 4.18 9.96
C VAL A 412 7.63 3.00 10.77
N PHE A 413 6.82 1.95 10.90
CA PHE A 413 7.20 0.68 11.54
C PHE A 413 6.33 -0.46 11.03
N ASN A 414 6.93 -1.60 10.69
CA ASN A 414 6.26 -2.86 10.42
C ASN A 414 6.89 -3.98 11.26
N SER A 415 6.07 -4.60 12.12
CA SER A 415 6.53 -5.66 13.02
C SER A 415 7.11 -6.90 12.33
N LEU A 416 6.78 -7.15 11.05
CA LEU A 416 7.35 -8.27 10.29
C LEU A 416 8.78 -8.00 9.81
N THR A 417 9.09 -6.76 9.43
CA THR A 417 10.37 -6.41 8.79
C THR A 417 11.34 -5.69 9.73
N ASP A 418 10.82 -4.98 10.72
CA ASP A 418 11.62 -4.04 11.53
C ASP A 418 11.97 -4.61 12.92
N MET A 419 11.34 -5.73 13.30
CA MET A 419 11.68 -6.43 14.53
C MET A 419 12.98 -7.24 14.37
N PRO A 420 13.80 -7.37 15.42
CA PRO A 420 14.93 -8.28 15.41
C PRO A 420 14.48 -9.72 15.14
N SER A 421 15.24 -10.47 14.32
CA SER A 421 14.88 -11.82 13.86
C SER A 421 14.64 -12.86 14.97
N ASP A 422 15.07 -12.58 16.21
CA ASP A 422 14.89 -13.45 17.39
C ASP A 422 13.81 -12.94 18.36
N SER A 423 13.03 -11.95 17.95
CA SER A 423 12.01 -11.26 18.74
C SER A 423 10.72 -11.11 17.94
N SER A 424 9.58 -11.07 18.62
CA SER A 424 8.27 -10.78 18.02
C SER A 424 7.41 -9.98 18.99
N LEU A 425 6.38 -9.30 18.47
CA LEU A 425 5.36 -8.71 19.31
C LEU A 425 4.36 -9.79 19.79
N PRO A 426 3.73 -9.61 20.97
CA PRO A 426 2.53 -10.36 21.33
C PRO A 426 1.38 -10.04 20.35
N ALA A 427 0.39 -10.93 20.28
CA ALA A 427 -0.84 -10.65 19.54
C ALA A 427 -1.60 -9.47 20.18
N LYS A 428 -2.43 -8.78 19.38
CA LYS A 428 -3.31 -7.67 19.81
C LYS A 428 -2.56 -6.54 20.52
N VAL A 429 -1.48 -6.04 19.92
CA VAL A 429 -0.87 -4.78 20.37
C VAL A 429 -1.88 -3.64 20.19
N GLU A 430 -2.30 -3.04 21.29
CA GLU A 430 -3.35 -2.02 21.32
C GLU A 430 -2.89 -0.75 22.05
N GLY A 431 -1.90 -0.79 22.94
CA GLY A 431 -1.33 0.43 23.53
C GLY A 431 -0.02 0.89 22.88
N ILE A 432 0.12 2.20 22.63
CA ILE A 432 1.35 2.86 22.18
C ILE A 432 1.72 4.06 23.06
N ALA A 433 2.99 4.23 23.40
CA ALA A 433 3.46 5.45 24.06
C ALA A 433 4.91 5.80 23.68
N LEU A 434 5.17 7.09 23.41
CA LEU A 434 6.54 7.61 23.31
C LEU A 434 7.05 7.98 24.70
N LEU A 435 7.93 7.14 25.27
CA LEU A 435 8.51 7.38 26.61
C LEU A 435 9.46 8.57 26.61
N ASP A 436 10.19 8.74 25.51
CA ASP A 436 11.02 9.89 25.20
C ASP A 436 11.23 9.95 23.67
N ALA A 437 12.14 10.83 23.23
CA ALA A 437 12.43 10.99 21.80
C ALA A 437 13.00 9.72 21.14
N ASP A 438 13.57 8.78 21.89
CA ASP A 438 14.30 7.62 21.35
C ASP A 438 13.68 6.27 21.74
N HIS A 439 12.67 6.23 22.62
CA HIS A 439 12.06 4.98 23.07
C HIS A 439 10.54 4.96 22.85
N LEU A 440 10.10 3.93 22.12
CA LEU A 440 8.70 3.60 21.89
C LEU A 440 8.30 2.42 22.78
N LEU A 441 7.16 2.53 23.43
CA LEU A 441 6.50 1.48 24.20
C LEU A 441 5.27 0.98 23.45
N LEU A 442 5.13 -0.34 23.39
CA LEU A 442 3.96 -1.06 22.91
C LEU A 442 3.46 -2.01 24.00
N ILE A 443 2.15 -2.23 24.10
CA ILE A 443 1.55 -3.22 25.00
C ILE A 443 0.35 -3.89 24.34
N ASN A 444 0.17 -5.19 24.56
CA ASN A 444 -1.02 -5.90 24.09
C ASN A 444 -2.16 -5.91 25.08
N ASP A 445 -3.38 -5.90 24.55
CA ASP A 445 -4.53 -6.43 25.26
C ASP A 445 -4.43 -7.95 25.32
N ASN A 446 -4.54 -8.51 26.53
CA ASN A 446 -4.45 -9.95 26.78
C ASN A 446 -5.83 -10.59 26.94
N ASP A 447 -6.92 -9.85 26.69
CA ASP A 447 -8.31 -10.29 26.92
C ASP A 447 -8.50 -10.88 28.33
N PHE A 448 -7.86 -10.32 29.35
CA PHE A 448 -7.89 -10.81 30.73
C PHE A 448 -7.43 -12.26 30.90
N GLY A 449 -6.54 -12.73 30.01
CA GLY A 449 -5.95 -14.07 30.05
C GLY A 449 -6.93 -15.19 29.72
N ILE A 450 -8.09 -14.88 29.13
CA ILE A 450 -9.13 -15.89 28.81
C ILE A 450 -8.59 -17.01 27.91
N ALA A 451 -7.76 -16.66 26.92
CA ALA A 451 -7.08 -17.60 26.05
C ALA A 451 -5.67 -18.01 26.54
N GLY A 452 -5.23 -17.49 27.69
CA GLY A 452 -3.90 -17.73 28.26
C GLY A 452 -2.83 -16.73 27.82
N GLU A 453 -3.21 -15.65 27.13
CA GLU A 453 -2.30 -14.56 26.77
C GLU A 453 -1.86 -13.76 28.00
N GLU A 454 -0.60 -13.30 27.99
CA GLU A 454 -0.02 -12.47 29.06
C GLU A 454 0.04 -11.00 28.60
N SER A 455 -0.06 -10.05 29.53
CA SER A 455 0.24 -8.64 29.21
C SER A 455 1.75 -8.42 29.13
N ILE A 456 2.24 -8.11 27.93
CA ILE A 456 3.66 -7.87 27.65
C ILE A 456 3.86 -6.43 27.19
N ILE A 457 4.68 -5.68 27.94
CA ILE A 457 5.21 -4.40 27.48
C ILE A 457 6.43 -4.68 26.62
N THR A 458 6.47 -4.09 25.43
CA THR A 458 7.61 -4.13 24.52
C THR A 458 8.17 -2.72 24.35
N ILE A 459 9.46 -2.54 24.62
CA ILE A 459 10.17 -1.27 24.42
C ILE A 459 11.20 -1.46 23.31
N LEU A 460 11.15 -0.60 22.30
CA LEU A 460 12.08 -0.55 21.18
C LEU A 460 12.59 0.87 20.95
N SER A 461 13.66 1.02 20.16
CA SER A 461 14.10 2.34 19.72
C SER A 461 13.06 2.96 18.77
N THR A 462 12.75 4.24 18.96
CA THR A 462 11.80 4.95 18.09
C THR A 462 12.33 5.00 16.65
N PRO A 463 11.54 4.53 15.65
CA PRO A 463 11.92 4.56 14.24
C PRO A 463 12.31 5.97 13.76
N ALA A 464 13.28 6.06 12.84
CA ALA A 464 13.78 7.34 12.36
C ALA A 464 12.70 8.18 11.67
N ALA A 465 11.85 7.56 10.83
CA ALA A 465 10.74 8.21 10.14
C ALA A 465 9.69 8.77 11.11
N MET A 466 9.45 8.08 12.23
CA MET A 466 8.59 8.57 13.31
C MET A 466 9.16 9.82 14.02
N LYS A 467 10.49 9.97 14.04
CA LYS A 467 11.20 11.13 14.64
C LYS A 467 11.44 12.28 13.67
N ALA A 468 11.10 12.13 12.39
CA ALA A 468 11.45 13.13 11.38
C ALA A 468 10.78 14.47 11.71
N SER A 469 11.50 15.58 11.60
CA SER A 469 10.93 16.89 11.94
C SER A 469 9.92 17.39 10.92
N ALA A 470 9.93 16.85 9.70
CA ALA A 470 8.94 17.12 8.67
C ALA A 470 7.81 16.10 8.80
N ALA A 471 6.58 16.59 8.83
CA ALA A 471 5.40 15.75 8.73
C ALA A 471 5.27 15.20 7.29
N PRO A 472 4.50 14.11 7.08
CA PRO A 472 4.19 13.61 5.74
C PRO A 472 3.65 14.74 4.85
N GLN A 473 4.06 14.72 3.58
CA GLN A 473 3.69 15.71 2.55
C GLN A 473 2.99 15.01 1.40
N ARG A 474 2.06 15.72 0.75
CA ARG A 474 1.37 15.21 -0.45
C ARG A 474 2.14 15.59 -1.70
N LEU A 475 2.32 14.67 -2.64
CA LEU A 475 2.87 15.02 -3.95
C LEU A 475 1.77 15.64 -4.82
N SER A 476 2.11 16.73 -5.51
CA SER A 476 1.27 17.37 -6.52
C SER A 476 1.99 17.45 -7.85
N MET A 477 1.25 17.24 -8.94
CA MET A 477 1.73 17.31 -10.32
C MET A 477 1.03 18.46 -11.05
N SER A 478 1.80 19.27 -11.79
CA SER A 478 1.23 20.38 -12.56
C SER A 478 1.92 20.53 -13.91
N VAL A 479 1.16 20.73 -14.98
CA VAL A 479 1.72 20.92 -16.33
C VAL A 479 2.41 22.28 -16.43
N VAL A 480 3.67 22.27 -16.86
CA VAL A 480 4.50 23.47 -17.08
C VAL A 480 5.05 23.57 -18.51
N GLY A 481 5.06 22.46 -19.25
CA GLY A 481 5.51 22.38 -20.63
C GLY A 481 4.65 21.43 -21.44
N ARG A 482 4.41 21.76 -22.70
CA ARG A 482 3.75 20.85 -23.65
C ARG A 482 4.17 21.15 -25.10
N TYR A 483 4.30 20.10 -25.90
CA TYR A 483 4.50 20.13 -27.35
C TYR A 483 3.42 19.27 -28.03
N GLU A 484 2.87 19.73 -29.14
CA GLU A 484 2.00 18.94 -30.02
C GLU A 484 2.61 18.85 -31.42
N SER A 485 2.73 17.64 -31.96
CA SER A 485 3.18 17.40 -33.33
C SER A 485 2.11 17.78 -34.38
N GLY A 486 0.83 17.72 -34.00
CA GLY A 486 -0.31 17.87 -34.90
C GLY A 486 -0.64 16.61 -35.70
N VAL A 487 -0.09 15.47 -35.30
CA VAL A 487 -0.39 14.12 -35.80
C VAL A 487 -1.09 13.36 -34.68
N PHE A 488 -2.18 12.67 -35.01
CA PHE A 488 -3.00 11.91 -34.07
C PHE A 488 -3.10 10.46 -34.55
N ASP A 489 -3.00 9.50 -33.63
CA ASP A 489 -3.19 8.05 -33.85
C ASP A 489 -2.24 7.44 -34.91
N GLU A 490 -0.97 7.88 -34.90
CA GLU A 490 0.04 7.42 -35.87
C GLU A 490 1.43 7.30 -35.23
N SER A 491 1.56 7.11 -33.91
CA SER A 491 2.85 6.90 -33.24
C SER A 491 3.84 8.07 -33.41
N ALA A 492 3.39 9.28 -33.06
CA ALA A 492 4.16 10.50 -33.26
C ALA A 492 4.99 10.95 -32.04
N ALA A 493 4.83 10.28 -30.90
CA ALA A 493 5.60 10.52 -29.67
C ALA A 493 5.57 9.27 -28.77
N GLU A 494 6.64 8.48 -28.77
CA GLU A 494 6.71 7.21 -28.00
C GLU A 494 7.76 7.29 -26.88
N ILE A 495 9.01 6.91 -27.16
CA ILE A 495 10.08 6.88 -26.17
C ILE A 495 10.76 8.25 -26.02
N VAL A 496 11.03 8.64 -24.77
CA VAL A 496 11.70 9.90 -24.43
C VAL A 496 12.93 9.73 -23.54
N ASP A 497 13.96 10.53 -23.79
CA ASP A 497 15.07 10.72 -22.85
C ASP A 497 15.56 12.18 -22.85
N TYR A 498 16.25 12.57 -21.77
CA TYR A 498 16.61 13.95 -21.48
C TYR A 498 18.11 14.15 -21.32
N HIS A 499 18.65 15.14 -22.04
CA HIS A 499 20.04 15.56 -21.91
C HIS A 499 20.16 16.84 -21.10
N ALA A 500 20.56 16.70 -19.82
CA ALA A 500 20.66 17.78 -18.85
C ALA A 500 21.55 18.95 -19.30
N ALA A 501 22.71 18.67 -19.90
CA ALA A 501 23.66 19.75 -20.24
C ALA A 501 23.15 20.70 -21.35
N SER A 502 22.26 20.22 -22.23
CA SER A 502 21.62 21.08 -23.24
C SER A 502 20.17 21.43 -22.94
N GLU A 503 19.60 20.88 -21.86
CA GLU A 503 18.20 21.02 -21.47
C GLU A 503 17.22 20.62 -22.60
N ARG A 504 17.52 19.49 -23.27
CA ARG A 504 16.73 19.00 -24.41
C ARG A 504 16.17 17.61 -24.16
N VAL A 505 14.96 17.39 -24.65
CA VAL A 505 14.31 16.08 -24.70
C VAL A 505 14.42 15.55 -26.13
N PHE A 506 14.76 14.27 -26.25
CA PHE A 506 14.70 13.50 -27.48
C PHE A 506 13.45 12.64 -27.44
N VAL A 507 12.62 12.73 -28.47
CA VAL A 507 11.33 12.02 -28.56
C VAL A 507 11.33 11.18 -29.82
N VAL A 508 11.09 9.88 -29.70
CA VAL A 508 10.89 8.99 -30.85
C VAL A 508 9.56 9.33 -31.52
N ASN A 509 9.60 9.49 -32.84
CA ASN A 509 8.45 9.73 -33.70
C ASN A 509 8.46 8.65 -34.79
N ALA A 510 7.94 7.46 -34.48
CA ALA A 510 7.94 6.32 -35.40
C ALA A 510 7.21 6.64 -36.71
N ASN A 511 6.12 7.43 -36.67
CA ASN A 511 5.37 7.87 -37.86
C ASN A 511 6.28 8.35 -39.00
N ASN A 512 7.21 9.24 -38.64
CA ASN A 512 8.09 9.89 -39.60
C ASN A 512 9.50 9.28 -39.65
N LYS A 513 9.74 8.22 -38.86
CA LYS A 513 10.99 7.48 -38.70
C LYS A 513 12.15 8.35 -38.17
N LYS A 514 11.88 9.29 -37.25
CA LYS A 514 12.88 10.25 -36.73
C LYS A 514 12.81 10.39 -35.22
N VAL A 515 13.80 11.10 -34.69
CA VAL A 515 13.79 11.60 -33.31
C VAL A 515 13.61 13.11 -33.33
N ASP A 516 12.55 13.59 -32.69
CA ASP A 516 12.29 15.01 -32.47
C ASP A 516 13.11 15.53 -31.28
N ILE A 517 13.57 16.79 -31.36
CA ILE A 517 14.41 17.42 -30.34
C ILE A 517 13.68 18.64 -29.79
N LEU A 518 13.21 18.55 -28.54
CA LEU A 518 12.46 19.60 -27.85
C LEU A 518 13.36 20.35 -26.88
N ASP A 519 13.18 21.67 -26.78
CA ASP A 519 13.92 22.56 -25.88
C ASP A 519 13.12 22.88 -24.61
N LEU A 520 13.68 22.55 -23.44
CA LEU A 520 13.08 22.78 -22.12
C LEU A 520 13.70 24.00 -21.41
N SER A 521 14.72 24.65 -21.99
CA SER A 521 15.46 25.75 -21.33
C SER A 521 14.62 26.98 -20.97
N SER A 522 13.44 27.12 -21.58
CA SER A 522 12.50 28.21 -21.30
C SER A 522 11.38 27.85 -20.31
N LEU A 523 11.42 26.67 -19.68
CA LEU A 523 10.40 26.26 -18.71
C LEU A 523 10.33 27.23 -17.52
N THR A 524 9.11 27.46 -17.05
CA THR A 524 8.84 28.29 -15.87
C THR A 524 8.28 27.43 -14.74
N ASN A 525 8.26 27.98 -13.52
CA ASN A 525 7.71 27.28 -12.34
C ASN A 525 6.21 27.57 -12.12
N THR A 526 5.57 28.23 -13.08
CA THR A 526 4.15 28.62 -12.97
C THR A 526 3.31 27.62 -13.76
N SER A 527 2.39 26.96 -13.07
CA SER A 527 1.38 26.13 -13.72
C SER A 527 0.48 26.97 -14.64
N VAL A 528 -0.12 26.32 -15.64
CA VAL A 528 -0.98 26.99 -16.62
C VAL A 528 -2.43 26.55 -16.42
N ASP A 529 -3.36 27.52 -16.30
CA ASP A 529 -4.79 27.24 -16.06
C ASP A 529 -5.48 26.43 -17.18
N ASN A 530 -4.98 26.53 -18.42
CA ASN A 530 -5.45 25.73 -19.57
C ASN A 530 -4.27 24.94 -20.14
N ALA A 531 -3.92 23.87 -19.44
CA ALA A 531 -2.80 22.99 -19.78
C ALA A 531 -3.03 22.20 -21.08
N VAL A 532 -4.28 21.84 -21.40
CA VAL A 532 -4.65 21.16 -22.65
C VAL A 532 -4.29 21.98 -23.88
N ALA A 533 -4.53 23.30 -23.87
CA ALA A 533 -4.18 24.17 -25.00
C ALA A 533 -2.71 24.65 -25.00
N LEU A 534 -1.88 24.17 -24.07
CA LEU A 534 -0.49 24.58 -23.96
C LEU A 534 0.33 23.96 -25.11
N ASN A 535 1.15 24.79 -25.78
CA ASN A 535 2.13 24.35 -26.76
C ASN A 535 3.34 25.31 -26.73
N ASN A 536 4.05 25.30 -25.60
CA ASN A 536 5.11 26.26 -25.26
C ASN A 536 6.52 25.68 -25.39
N LEU A 537 6.66 24.37 -25.61
CA LEU A 537 7.92 23.73 -25.94
C LEU A 537 8.23 23.94 -27.43
N SER A 538 9.51 24.13 -27.75
CA SER A 538 9.95 24.37 -29.12
C SER A 538 10.64 23.15 -29.72
N LEU A 539 10.17 22.70 -30.89
CA LEU A 539 10.92 21.77 -31.74
C LEU A 539 12.14 22.49 -32.33
N VAL A 540 13.34 22.17 -31.84
CA VAL A 540 14.60 22.82 -32.25
C VAL A 540 15.38 22.02 -33.29
N GLY A 541 15.00 20.78 -33.55
CA GLY A 541 15.59 19.94 -34.60
C GLY A 541 14.92 18.57 -34.69
N THR A 542 15.29 17.82 -35.72
CA THR A 542 14.94 16.41 -35.87
C THR A 542 16.17 15.63 -36.33
N LEU A 543 16.25 14.36 -35.96
CA LEU A 543 17.33 13.46 -36.31
C LEU A 543 16.82 12.36 -37.24
N ASP A 544 17.40 12.31 -38.44
CA ASP A 544 17.05 11.37 -39.51
C ASP A 544 18.21 10.38 -39.68
N VAL A 545 18.12 9.22 -39.01
CA VAL A 545 19.23 8.24 -38.98
C VAL A 545 19.50 7.66 -40.37
N GLN A 546 18.45 7.49 -41.19
CA GLN A 546 18.58 6.99 -42.56
C GLN A 546 19.43 7.92 -43.44
N ALA A 547 19.43 9.23 -43.17
CA ALA A 547 20.28 10.19 -43.87
C ALA A 547 21.78 10.01 -43.56
N ASP A 548 22.13 9.52 -42.37
CA ASP A 548 23.52 9.29 -41.94
C ASP A 548 24.00 7.86 -42.27
N VAL A 549 23.13 6.86 -42.13
CA VAL A 549 23.43 5.44 -42.36
C VAL A 549 22.79 4.96 -43.66
N THR A 550 23.53 5.04 -44.75
CA THR A 550 23.05 4.68 -46.11
C THR A 550 23.37 3.25 -46.53
N SER A 551 24.06 2.48 -45.68
CA SER A 551 24.48 1.10 -45.97
C SER A 551 23.45 0.04 -45.58
N VAL A 552 22.42 0.43 -44.83
CA VAL A 552 21.31 -0.40 -44.36
C VAL A 552 20.02 0.35 -44.70
N GLU A 553 18.98 -0.37 -45.08
CA GLU A 553 17.64 0.17 -45.28
C GLU A 553 16.93 0.09 -43.92
N LEU A 554 16.58 1.25 -43.37
CA LEU A 554 16.13 1.39 -41.99
C LEU A 554 14.61 1.59 -41.92
N GLY A 555 14.01 0.97 -40.91
CA GLY A 555 12.62 1.14 -40.51
C GLY A 555 12.45 2.34 -39.57
N ALA A 556 11.53 2.22 -38.62
CA ALA A 556 11.33 3.21 -37.57
C ALA A 556 12.52 3.30 -36.60
N ALA A 557 12.63 4.44 -35.91
CA ALA A 557 13.40 4.50 -34.68
C ALA A 557 12.45 4.03 -33.57
N ASN A 558 12.92 3.16 -32.69
CA ASN A 558 12.07 2.55 -31.65
C ASN A 558 12.37 3.15 -30.28
N SER A 559 13.66 3.41 -29.99
CA SER A 559 14.06 3.87 -28.66
C SER A 559 15.27 4.81 -28.70
N VAL A 560 15.37 5.65 -27.68
CA VAL A 560 16.50 6.58 -27.46
C VAL A 560 16.98 6.49 -26.03
N SER A 561 18.30 6.62 -25.84
CA SER A 561 18.88 6.86 -24.53
C SER A 561 20.08 7.77 -24.63
N VAL A 562 20.31 8.62 -23.63
CA VAL A 562 21.43 9.57 -23.57
C VAL A 562 22.18 9.47 -22.25
N HIS A 563 23.51 9.42 -22.34
CA HIS A 563 24.40 9.51 -21.18
C HIS A 563 25.56 10.46 -21.49
N ASP A 564 25.84 11.38 -20.56
CA ASP A 564 26.70 12.53 -20.83
C ASP A 564 26.31 13.20 -22.16
N ASN A 565 27.21 13.30 -23.13
CA ASN A 565 26.93 13.87 -24.46
C ASN A 565 26.73 12.82 -25.56
N LEU A 566 26.57 11.54 -25.20
CA LEU A 566 26.43 10.45 -26.15
C LEU A 566 24.97 9.98 -26.20
N LEU A 567 24.32 10.22 -27.33
CA LEU A 567 22.98 9.72 -27.64
C LEU A 567 23.10 8.40 -28.41
N ALA A 568 22.33 7.40 -28.00
CA ALA A 568 22.11 6.15 -28.72
C ALA A 568 20.66 6.12 -29.22
N VAL A 569 20.48 5.71 -30.48
CA VAL A 569 19.15 5.55 -31.11
C VAL A 569 19.05 4.12 -31.63
N ALA A 570 18.07 3.37 -31.16
CA ALA A 570 17.71 2.06 -31.68
C ALA A 570 16.83 2.22 -32.92
N VAL A 571 17.21 1.55 -33.99
CA VAL A 571 16.53 1.65 -35.28
C VAL A 571 16.42 0.26 -35.89
N GLU A 572 15.19 -0.15 -36.15
CA GLU A 572 14.88 -1.39 -36.85
C GLU A 572 15.32 -1.35 -38.32
N ASN A 573 15.42 -2.54 -38.89
CA ASN A 573 15.59 -2.68 -40.33
C ASN A 573 14.21 -2.57 -41.00
N ASP A 574 14.15 -2.10 -42.25
CA ASP A 574 12.86 -2.05 -42.98
C ASP A 574 12.26 -3.46 -43.18
N ASP A 575 13.11 -4.49 -43.17
CA ASP A 575 12.72 -5.88 -42.92
C ASP A 575 12.92 -6.18 -41.43
N LYS A 576 11.85 -6.13 -40.62
CA LYS A 576 11.91 -6.27 -39.16
C LYS A 576 12.62 -7.54 -38.67
N GLN A 577 12.54 -8.63 -39.45
CA GLN A 577 13.20 -9.90 -39.14
C GLN A 577 14.72 -9.88 -39.41
N ALA A 578 15.25 -8.82 -40.02
CA ALA A 578 16.67 -8.63 -40.25
C ALA A 578 17.30 -7.77 -39.13
N ASN A 579 18.61 -7.93 -38.95
CA ASN A 579 19.37 -7.16 -37.95
C ASN A 579 19.21 -5.64 -38.13
N GLY A 580 18.86 -4.95 -37.04
CA GLY A 580 18.82 -3.51 -36.91
C GLY A 580 20.16 -2.90 -36.47
N ILE A 581 20.12 -1.64 -36.04
CA ILE A 581 21.31 -0.90 -35.62
C ILE A 581 21.07 -0.06 -34.36
N ILE A 582 22.17 0.25 -33.65
CA ILE A 582 22.26 1.40 -32.76
C ILE A 582 23.09 2.49 -33.42
N ALA A 583 22.51 3.67 -33.63
CA ALA A 583 23.20 4.84 -34.13
C ALA A 583 23.63 5.77 -32.98
N PHE A 584 24.89 6.22 -33.01
CA PHE A 584 25.49 7.05 -31.96
C PHE A 584 25.75 8.48 -32.43
N TYR A 585 25.40 9.44 -31.57
CA TYR A 585 25.52 10.87 -31.85
C TYR A 585 26.17 11.62 -30.68
N ASP A 586 26.99 12.63 -30.99
CA ASP A 586 27.45 13.66 -30.04
C ASP A 586 26.38 14.76 -29.97
N VAL A 587 25.83 14.99 -28.79
CA VAL A 587 24.76 15.99 -28.55
C VAL A 587 25.23 17.24 -27.79
N SER A 588 26.55 17.42 -27.63
CA SER A 588 27.15 18.60 -27.00
C SER A 588 26.94 19.89 -27.82
N GLY A 589 26.65 19.73 -29.11
CA GLY A 589 26.47 20.81 -30.06
C GLY A 589 25.04 21.33 -30.17
N ALA A 590 24.87 22.40 -30.94
CA ALA A 590 23.54 22.92 -31.24
C ALA A 590 22.67 21.92 -32.02
N THR A 591 23.30 21.05 -32.81
CA THR A 591 22.68 19.95 -33.57
C THR A 591 23.46 18.66 -33.29
N PRO A 592 22.79 17.50 -33.16
CA PRO A 592 23.48 16.22 -33.02
C PRO A 592 24.47 15.96 -34.17
N SER A 593 25.63 15.40 -33.84
CA SER A 593 26.65 15.01 -34.82
C SER A 593 26.82 13.51 -34.83
N PHE A 594 26.57 12.87 -35.97
CA PHE A 594 26.76 11.43 -36.13
C PHE A 594 28.20 11.00 -35.83
N ILE A 595 28.36 9.93 -35.04
CA ILE A 595 29.65 9.35 -34.65
C ILE A 595 29.88 8.04 -35.42
N SER A 596 28.98 7.07 -35.22
CA SER A 596 29.08 5.71 -35.74
C SER A 596 27.75 4.99 -35.56
N PHE A 597 27.63 3.80 -36.16
CA PHE A 597 26.56 2.87 -35.83
C PHE A 597 27.13 1.47 -35.56
N VAL A 598 26.37 0.64 -34.84
CA VAL A 598 26.69 -0.76 -34.52
C VAL A 598 25.50 -1.62 -34.92
N THR A 599 25.75 -2.69 -35.68
CA THR A 599 24.72 -3.69 -35.99
C THR A 599 24.43 -4.56 -34.76
N VAL A 600 23.15 -4.77 -34.48
CA VAL A 600 22.63 -5.56 -33.34
C VAL A 600 21.68 -6.65 -33.83
N GLY A 601 20.79 -7.17 -32.99
CA GLY A 601 19.81 -8.21 -33.34
C GLY A 601 18.67 -7.69 -34.23
N ALA A 602 17.73 -8.58 -34.56
CA ALA A 602 16.49 -8.22 -35.25
C ALA A 602 15.58 -7.42 -34.29
N LEU A 603 14.86 -6.44 -34.84
CA LEU A 603 13.97 -5.54 -34.09
C LEU A 603 14.57 -5.03 -32.75
N PRO A 604 15.59 -4.15 -32.79
CA PRO A 604 16.14 -3.54 -31.59
C PRO A 604 15.11 -2.57 -31.00
N ASP A 605 14.33 -3.09 -30.08
CA ASP A 605 13.16 -2.40 -29.57
C ASP A 605 13.56 -1.31 -28.57
N MET A 606 14.32 -1.69 -27.54
CA MET A 606 14.76 -0.75 -26.51
C MET A 606 16.28 -0.59 -26.43
N VAL A 607 16.75 0.64 -26.13
CA VAL A 607 18.16 0.94 -25.84
C VAL A 607 18.33 1.69 -24.52
N LYS A 608 19.34 1.30 -23.72
CA LYS A 608 19.65 1.99 -22.45
C LYS A 608 21.13 2.03 -22.14
N PHE A 609 21.61 3.18 -21.66
CA PHE A 609 22.93 3.29 -21.04
C PHE A 609 22.92 2.71 -19.62
N THR A 610 24.01 2.05 -19.21
CA THR A 610 24.26 1.79 -17.79
C THR A 610 24.39 3.12 -17.03
N PRO A 611 23.98 3.20 -15.75
CA PRO A 611 24.15 4.42 -14.94
C PRO A 611 25.58 4.97 -14.95
N ASP A 612 26.59 4.10 -14.98
CA ASP A 612 28.01 4.49 -15.05
C ASP A 612 28.51 4.92 -16.45
N GLY A 613 27.65 4.82 -17.48
CA GLY A 613 27.95 5.19 -18.87
C GLY A 613 28.95 4.27 -19.57
N THR A 614 29.30 3.12 -18.99
CA THR A 614 30.33 2.23 -19.55
C THR A 614 29.79 1.22 -20.55
N LYS A 615 28.48 1.03 -20.64
CA LYS A 615 27.83 0.11 -21.58
C LYS A 615 26.50 0.68 -22.08
N VAL A 616 26.11 0.21 -23.26
CA VAL A 616 24.77 0.35 -23.82
C VAL A 616 24.21 -1.04 -23.99
N LEU A 617 23.01 -1.27 -23.46
CA LEU A 617 22.26 -2.51 -23.63
C LEU A 617 21.12 -2.28 -24.61
N VAL A 618 20.78 -3.31 -25.37
CA VAL A 618 19.75 -3.28 -26.40
C VAL A 618 18.95 -4.56 -26.32
N ALA A 619 17.65 -4.44 -26.08
CA ALA A 619 16.71 -5.55 -26.22
C ALA A 619 16.42 -5.73 -27.71
N ASN A 620 16.60 -6.94 -28.21
CA ASN A 620 16.33 -7.26 -29.60
C ASN A 620 15.23 -8.31 -29.55
N GLU A 621 14.01 -7.86 -29.79
CA GLU A 621 12.77 -8.61 -29.62
C GLU A 621 12.81 -9.85 -30.50
N GLY A 622 13.01 -9.65 -31.80
CA GLY A 622 13.15 -10.74 -32.75
C GLY A 622 11.82 -11.37 -33.17
N GLU A 623 10.76 -10.56 -33.26
CA GLU A 623 9.41 -11.03 -33.64
C GLU A 623 9.35 -11.78 -34.98
N PRO A 624 8.43 -12.76 -35.12
CA PRO A 624 8.18 -13.43 -36.38
C PRO A 624 7.53 -12.51 -37.41
N ASN A 625 7.70 -12.85 -38.69
CA ASN A 625 6.89 -12.20 -39.73
C ASN A 625 5.43 -12.69 -39.68
N SER A 626 4.48 -11.93 -40.25
CA SER A 626 3.04 -12.26 -40.20
C SER A 626 2.66 -13.67 -40.67
N ASP A 627 3.44 -14.25 -41.59
CA ASP A 627 3.26 -15.61 -42.10
C ASP A 627 3.89 -16.72 -41.21
N TYR A 628 4.56 -16.37 -40.10
CA TYR A 628 5.34 -17.27 -39.22
C TYR A 628 6.38 -18.14 -39.96
N THR A 629 6.95 -17.62 -41.04
CA THR A 629 7.94 -18.35 -41.87
C THR A 629 9.38 -17.93 -41.60
N VAL A 630 9.58 -16.75 -41.01
CA VAL A 630 10.85 -16.23 -40.54
C VAL A 630 10.63 -15.72 -39.14
N ASP A 631 11.32 -16.34 -38.19
CA ASP A 631 11.17 -16.15 -36.75
C ASP A 631 12.59 -16.08 -36.15
N PRO A 632 13.16 -14.87 -36.04
CA PRO A 632 14.49 -14.65 -35.47
C PRO A 632 14.61 -15.11 -34.01
N GLU A 633 15.84 -15.30 -33.53
CA GLU A 633 16.06 -15.48 -32.09
C GLU A 633 16.12 -14.10 -31.41
N GLY A 634 15.34 -13.91 -30.36
CA GLY A 634 15.45 -12.79 -29.44
C GLY A 634 16.80 -12.79 -28.71
N SER A 635 17.31 -11.61 -28.36
CA SER A 635 18.64 -11.48 -27.72
C SER A 635 18.87 -10.13 -27.04
N VAL A 636 19.91 -10.04 -26.21
CA VAL A 636 20.36 -8.76 -25.63
C VAL A 636 21.75 -8.41 -26.17
N SER A 637 21.89 -7.24 -26.80
CA SER A 637 23.16 -6.76 -27.33
C SER A 637 23.81 -5.76 -26.37
N VAL A 638 25.09 -5.98 -26.04
CA VAL A 638 25.88 -5.13 -25.13
C VAL A 638 27.03 -4.45 -25.87
N ILE A 639 27.01 -3.12 -25.93
CA ILE A 639 28.04 -2.29 -26.58
C ILE A 639 28.85 -1.58 -25.50
N SER A 640 30.15 -1.87 -25.40
CA SER A 640 31.01 -1.17 -24.44
C SER A 640 31.27 0.28 -24.87
N VAL A 641 31.34 1.18 -23.90
CA VAL A 641 31.71 2.58 -24.08
C VAL A 641 32.97 2.85 -23.27
N THR A 642 34.01 3.37 -23.92
CA THR A 642 35.29 3.65 -23.26
C THR A 642 35.68 5.10 -23.49
N ASN A 643 35.70 5.89 -22.40
CA ASN A 643 35.94 7.34 -22.45
C ASN A 643 35.01 8.07 -23.44
N GLY A 644 33.70 7.76 -23.40
CA GLY A 644 32.69 8.36 -24.27
C GLY A 644 32.74 7.90 -25.74
N VAL A 645 33.54 6.88 -26.06
CA VAL A 645 33.61 6.31 -27.42
C VAL A 645 32.94 4.93 -27.41
N PRO A 646 31.85 4.73 -28.17
CA PRO A 646 31.22 3.42 -28.29
C PRO A 646 32.11 2.45 -29.08
N ALA A 647 32.07 1.17 -28.70
CA ALA A 647 32.70 0.10 -29.46
C ALA A 647 32.06 -0.04 -30.85
N THR A 648 32.80 -0.61 -31.81
CA THR A 648 32.32 -0.79 -33.19
C THR A 648 31.52 -2.08 -33.39
N THR A 649 31.35 -2.88 -32.34
CA THR A 649 30.68 -4.18 -32.35
C THR A 649 29.98 -4.40 -31.01
N ALA A 650 28.83 -5.07 -31.02
CA ALA A 650 28.15 -5.53 -29.82
C ALA A 650 28.63 -6.94 -29.40
N THR A 651 28.47 -7.25 -28.12
CA THR A 651 28.45 -8.63 -27.60
C THR A 651 27.00 -9.05 -27.46
N THR A 652 26.58 -10.11 -28.16
CA THR A 652 25.21 -10.61 -28.10
C THR A 652 25.10 -11.69 -27.02
N LEU A 653 24.12 -11.54 -26.14
CA LEU A 653 23.68 -12.52 -25.17
C LEU A 653 22.44 -13.20 -25.74
N ASP A 654 22.54 -14.50 -26.01
CA ASP A 654 21.46 -15.30 -26.59
C ASP A 654 20.83 -16.25 -25.56
N PHE A 655 19.63 -16.73 -25.87
CA PHE A 655 18.87 -17.66 -25.02
C PHE A 655 19.01 -19.12 -25.47
N THR A 656 19.90 -19.43 -26.41
CA THR A 656 19.98 -20.77 -27.03
C THR A 656 20.36 -21.88 -26.05
N ALA A 657 21.01 -21.53 -24.94
CA ALA A 657 21.32 -22.47 -23.86
C ALA A 657 20.07 -23.01 -23.16
N PHE A 658 18.94 -22.29 -23.22
CA PHE A 658 17.65 -22.67 -22.64
C PHE A 658 16.74 -23.44 -23.62
N ASN A 659 17.10 -23.49 -24.90
CA ASN A 659 16.39 -24.32 -25.89
C ASN A 659 16.32 -25.79 -25.44
N VAL A 660 15.27 -26.51 -25.86
CA VAL A 660 15.13 -27.94 -25.57
C VAL A 660 16.40 -28.71 -25.99
N GLY A 661 17.05 -29.36 -25.03
CA GLY A 661 18.32 -30.07 -25.22
C GLY A 661 19.59 -29.21 -25.06
N GLY A 662 19.43 -27.91 -24.77
CA GLY A 662 20.48 -26.99 -24.36
C GLY A 662 21.00 -27.25 -22.95
N SER A 663 22.13 -26.64 -22.59
CA SER A 663 22.82 -26.93 -21.33
C SER A 663 22.13 -26.38 -20.07
N ARG A 664 21.21 -25.43 -20.23
CA ARG A 664 20.50 -24.74 -19.14
C ARG A 664 18.97 -24.87 -19.25
N HIS A 665 18.47 -25.73 -20.14
CA HIS A 665 17.03 -25.95 -20.31
C HIS A 665 16.34 -26.35 -19.01
N ASP A 666 16.98 -27.20 -18.18
CA ASP A 666 16.43 -27.65 -16.90
C ASP A 666 16.33 -26.53 -15.84
N GLU A 667 16.87 -25.33 -16.10
CA GLU A 667 16.75 -24.16 -15.25
C GLU A 667 15.51 -23.30 -15.58
N LEU A 668 14.90 -23.52 -16.76
CA LEU A 668 13.71 -22.78 -17.19
C LEU A 668 12.47 -23.34 -16.50
N SER A 669 11.72 -22.48 -15.81
CA SER A 669 10.41 -22.86 -15.25
C SER A 669 9.45 -23.27 -16.37
N ASN A 670 8.60 -24.27 -16.12
CA ASN A 670 7.51 -24.63 -17.03
C ASN A 670 6.39 -23.58 -17.06
N GLU A 671 6.44 -22.58 -16.19
CA GLU A 671 5.53 -21.42 -16.19
C GLU A 671 5.97 -20.31 -17.15
N VAL A 672 7.20 -20.35 -17.68
CA VAL A 672 7.59 -19.47 -18.79
C VAL A 672 6.89 -19.96 -20.05
N ARG A 673 6.14 -19.07 -20.70
CA ARG A 673 5.29 -19.44 -21.84
C ARG A 673 6.16 -19.61 -23.08
N ILE A 674 6.15 -20.82 -23.66
CA ILE A 674 6.82 -21.16 -24.92
C ILE A 674 5.82 -21.93 -25.80
N PHE A 675 5.18 -21.22 -26.72
CA PHE A 675 3.98 -21.64 -27.43
C PHE A 675 3.95 -21.28 -28.92
N GLY A 676 4.90 -20.48 -29.42
CA GLY A 676 4.99 -20.15 -30.85
C GLY A 676 5.09 -21.40 -31.75
N PRO A 677 4.49 -21.40 -32.97
CA PRO A 677 4.47 -22.54 -33.88
C PRO A 677 5.84 -23.16 -34.23
N GLY A 678 6.24 -24.17 -33.45
CA GLY A 678 7.51 -24.86 -33.66
C GLY A 678 8.75 -24.05 -33.26
N ALA A 679 8.54 -22.97 -32.49
CA ALA A 679 9.58 -22.09 -32.01
C ALA A 679 10.50 -22.80 -31.00
N THR A 680 11.73 -22.33 -30.94
CA THR A 680 12.65 -22.64 -29.84
C THR A 680 12.47 -21.61 -28.72
N VAL A 681 12.96 -21.91 -27.51
CA VAL A 681 12.92 -20.95 -26.40
C VAL A 681 13.55 -19.61 -26.82
N ALA A 682 14.67 -19.63 -27.53
CA ALA A 682 15.34 -18.39 -27.94
C ALA A 682 14.56 -17.55 -28.96
N GLN A 683 13.62 -18.15 -29.70
CA GLN A 683 12.73 -17.40 -30.59
C GLN A 683 11.53 -16.87 -29.82
N ASP A 684 11.03 -17.63 -28.86
CA ASP A 684 9.77 -17.34 -28.17
C ASP A 684 9.84 -16.30 -27.04
N LEU A 685 11.05 -15.89 -26.64
CA LEU A 685 11.23 -15.05 -25.45
C LEU A 685 11.11 -13.54 -25.69
N GLU A 686 11.20 -13.07 -26.94
CA GLU A 686 10.96 -11.67 -27.36
C GLU A 686 11.34 -10.59 -26.32
N PRO A 687 12.63 -10.27 -26.14
CA PRO A 687 13.05 -9.24 -25.19
C PRO A 687 12.73 -7.82 -25.68
N GLU A 688 12.03 -7.05 -24.84
CA GLU A 688 11.49 -5.72 -25.22
C GLU A 688 12.05 -4.61 -24.35
N TYR A 689 11.84 -4.63 -23.03
CA TYR A 689 12.26 -3.53 -22.16
C TYR A 689 13.42 -3.87 -21.21
N ILE A 690 14.27 -2.87 -20.87
CA ILE A 690 15.43 -3.05 -19.98
C ILE A 690 15.44 -2.08 -18.79
N ALA A 691 15.67 -2.64 -17.60
CA ALA A 691 16.06 -1.89 -16.41
C ALA A 691 17.45 -2.29 -15.92
N ILE A 692 18.22 -1.35 -15.39
CA ILE A 692 19.61 -1.56 -14.95
C ILE A 692 19.73 -1.08 -13.51
N ASN A 693 20.29 -1.91 -12.64
CA ASN A 693 20.44 -1.56 -11.24
C ASN A 693 21.44 -0.40 -11.03
N SER A 694 21.31 0.27 -9.89
CA SER A 694 21.99 1.55 -9.65
C SER A 694 23.53 1.48 -9.69
N ASP A 695 24.13 0.32 -9.43
CA ASP A 695 25.59 0.12 -9.45
C ASP A 695 26.13 -0.42 -10.79
N SER A 696 25.25 -0.56 -11.79
CA SER A 696 25.59 -1.06 -13.14
C SER A 696 26.15 -2.49 -13.17
N SER A 697 25.86 -3.30 -12.14
CA SER A 697 26.29 -4.71 -12.07
C SER A 697 25.29 -5.68 -12.68
N LYS A 698 23.99 -5.37 -12.64
CA LYS A 698 22.92 -6.21 -13.20
C LYS A 698 22.00 -5.44 -14.12
N ALA A 699 21.39 -6.17 -15.05
CA ALA A 699 20.22 -5.70 -15.80
C ALA A 699 19.09 -6.73 -15.72
N PHE A 700 17.88 -6.24 -15.88
CA PHE A 700 16.65 -7.02 -15.97
C PHE A 700 15.99 -6.71 -17.30
N VAL A 701 15.40 -7.71 -17.92
CA VAL A 701 14.81 -7.61 -19.26
C VAL A 701 13.43 -8.22 -19.24
N ALA A 702 12.43 -7.44 -19.66
CA ALA A 702 11.05 -7.91 -19.83
C ALA A 702 10.98 -8.87 -21.03
N LEU A 703 10.20 -9.93 -20.86
CA LEU A 703 9.90 -10.97 -21.85
C LEU A 703 8.37 -11.13 -21.83
N GLN A 704 7.65 -10.17 -22.42
CA GLN A 704 6.24 -9.87 -22.14
C GLN A 704 5.31 -11.04 -22.48
N GLU A 705 5.39 -11.55 -23.71
CA GLU A 705 4.60 -12.69 -24.22
C GLU A 705 4.92 -13.95 -23.40
N ALA A 706 6.18 -14.09 -23.00
CA ALA A 706 6.66 -15.21 -22.18
C ALA A 706 6.24 -15.10 -20.70
N ASN A 707 5.65 -13.98 -20.27
CA ASN A 707 5.28 -13.65 -18.90
C ASN A 707 6.45 -13.85 -17.91
N ALA A 708 7.62 -13.31 -18.28
CA ALA A 708 8.88 -13.57 -17.59
C ALA A 708 9.81 -12.35 -17.56
N ILE A 709 10.83 -12.42 -16.69
CA ILE A 709 11.93 -11.46 -16.62
C ILE A 709 13.26 -12.20 -16.67
N ALA A 710 14.16 -11.82 -17.57
CA ALA A 710 15.55 -12.28 -17.56
C ALA A 710 16.44 -11.37 -16.70
N GLU A 711 17.30 -11.99 -15.88
CA GLU A 711 18.37 -11.30 -15.15
C GLU A 711 19.71 -11.50 -15.86
N LEU A 712 20.50 -10.43 -15.95
CA LEU A 712 21.82 -10.39 -16.58
C LEU A 712 22.88 -9.90 -15.60
N ASP A 713 24.04 -10.57 -15.58
CA ASP A 713 25.28 -10.08 -14.96
C ASP A 713 26.08 -9.29 -15.99
N LEU A 714 26.33 -8.00 -15.70
CA LEU A 714 27.01 -7.06 -16.59
C LEU A 714 28.54 -7.05 -16.42
N GLU A 715 29.09 -7.74 -15.43
CA GLU A 715 30.53 -7.98 -15.31
C GLU A 715 30.94 -9.19 -16.16
N THR A 716 30.20 -10.30 -16.05
CA THR A 716 30.48 -11.53 -16.81
C THR A 716 29.85 -11.53 -18.20
N LEU A 717 28.90 -10.62 -18.47
CA LEU A 717 28.10 -10.55 -19.69
C LEU A 717 27.40 -11.87 -19.96
N SER A 718 26.50 -12.25 -19.05
CA SER A 718 25.74 -13.49 -19.14
C SER A 718 24.36 -13.37 -18.51
N ILE A 719 23.38 -14.06 -19.09
CA ILE A 719 22.07 -14.26 -18.47
C ILE A 719 22.26 -15.13 -17.23
N THR A 720 21.83 -14.69 -16.05
CA THR A 720 21.95 -15.43 -14.78
C THR A 720 20.71 -16.25 -14.49
N ALA A 721 19.51 -15.72 -14.76
CA ALA A 721 18.24 -16.39 -14.51
C ALA A 721 17.15 -15.91 -15.48
N ILE A 722 16.08 -16.71 -15.59
CA ILE A 722 14.79 -16.32 -16.18
C ILE A 722 13.74 -16.64 -15.14
N TYR A 723 13.07 -15.62 -14.63
CA TYR A 723 12.03 -15.73 -13.62
C TYR A 723 10.67 -15.73 -14.32
N ALA A 724 9.87 -16.77 -14.12
CA ALA A 724 8.45 -16.74 -14.46
C ALA A 724 7.72 -15.87 -13.44
N LEU A 725 6.71 -15.11 -13.87
CA LEU A 725 5.98 -14.19 -12.99
C LEU A 725 4.72 -14.83 -12.36
N GLY A 726 4.36 -16.05 -12.77
CA GLY A 726 3.12 -16.69 -12.36
C GLY A 726 1.89 -15.92 -12.89
N THR A 727 0.76 -16.03 -12.21
CA THR A 727 -0.50 -15.40 -12.60
C THR A 727 -1.22 -14.80 -11.41
N LYS A 728 -2.00 -13.75 -11.63
CA LYS A 728 -2.87 -13.12 -10.64
C LYS A 728 -4.21 -13.84 -10.59
N ASP A 729 -4.58 -14.33 -9.40
CA ASP A 729 -5.86 -15.03 -9.19
C ASP A 729 -7.00 -14.02 -9.01
N PHE A 730 -7.99 -14.06 -9.92
CA PHE A 730 -9.15 -13.17 -9.89
C PHE A 730 -10.29 -13.68 -9.00
N SER A 731 -10.09 -14.78 -8.28
CA SER A 731 -10.99 -15.24 -7.21
C SER A 731 -10.66 -14.63 -5.84
N GLU A 732 -9.48 -14.02 -5.70
CA GLU A 732 -8.99 -13.45 -4.45
C GLU A 732 -9.52 -12.03 -4.22
N ALA A 733 -9.97 -11.74 -3.00
CA ALA A 733 -10.52 -10.43 -2.65
C ALA A 733 -9.49 -9.31 -2.87
N GLY A 734 -9.93 -8.23 -3.53
CA GLY A 734 -9.06 -7.15 -3.97
C GLY A 734 -8.65 -7.25 -5.45
N ASN A 735 -8.74 -8.44 -6.06
CA ASN A 735 -8.43 -8.69 -7.46
C ASN A 735 -9.67 -8.71 -8.37
N GLU A 736 -10.77 -8.09 -7.97
CA GLU A 736 -11.99 -8.02 -8.79
C GLU A 736 -11.71 -7.34 -10.14
N ILE A 737 -12.25 -7.88 -11.23
CA ILE A 737 -12.14 -7.28 -12.56
C ILE A 737 -13.50 -6.96 -13.13
N ASP A 738 -13.55 -5.91 -13.94
CA ASP A 738 -14.64 -5.70 -14.89
C ASP A 738 -14.26 -6.38 -16.21
N ALA A 739 -14.99 -7.42 -16.59
CA ALA A 739 -14.58 -8.36 -17.63
C ALA A 739 -15.44 -8.29 -18.91
N SER A 740 -16.47 -7.45 -18.94
CA SER A 740 -17.41 -7.34 -20.05
C SER A 740 -17.48 -5.91 -20.56
N ASP A 741 -17.70 -5.77 -21.87
CA ASP A 741 -18.09 -4.51 -22.52
C ASP A 741 -19.57 -4.54 -23.00
N LYS A 742 -20.38 -5.45 -22.44
CA LYS A 742 -21.76 -5.75 -22.88
C LYS A 742 -22.81 -5.68 -21.77
N ASP A 743 -22.44 -5.48 -20.52
CA ASP A 743 -23.38 -5.43 -19.39
C ASP A 743 -23.96 -4.03 -19.14
N ASP A 744 -23.49 -3.02 -19.89
CA ASP A 744 -23.86 -1.60 -19.75
C ASP A 744 -23.62 -1.07 -18.31
N ALA A 745 -22.66 -1.63 -17.57
CA ALA A 745 -22.38 -1.30 -16.17
C ALA A 745 -20.89 -1.34 -15.84
N ILE A 746 -20.50 -0.72 -14.71
CA ILE A 746 -19.19 -0.97 -14.10
C ILE A 746 -19.36 -2.10 -13.10
N ASN A 747 -18.78 -3.26 -13.38
CA ASN A 747 -19.06 -4.49 -12.65
C ASN A 747 -17.80 -5.27 -12.27
N PHE A 748 -17.09 -4.75 -11.26
CA PHE A 748 -15.98 -5.46 -10.64
C PHE A 748 -16.45 -6.71 -9.89
N ALA A 749 -16.09 -7.89 -10.40
CA ALA A 749 -16.44 -9.17 -9.83
C ALA A 749 -15.23 -10.09 -9.63
N LEU A 750 -15.38 -11.05 -8.71
CA LEU A 750 -14.43 -12.16 -8.51
C LEU A 750 -14.80 -13.33 -9.42
N HIS A 751 -13.81 -14.00 -10.00
CA HIS A 751 -13.98 -15.08 -10.95
C HIS A 751 -13.10 -16.30 -10.60
N GLU A 752 -13.70 -17.37 -10.09
CA GLU A 752 -13.01 -18.63 -9.77
C GLU A 752 -12.60 -19.37 -11.06
N GLY A 753 -11.36 -19.85 -11.12
CA GLY A 753 -10.83 -20.52 -12.32
C GLY A 753 -10.46 -19.56 -13.46
N VAL A 754 -10.26 -18.28 -13.15
CA VAL A 754 -9.78 -17.24 -14.08
C VAL A 754 -8.58 -16.53 -13.46
N VAL A 755 -7.53 -16.34 -14.25
CA VAL A 755 -6.29 -15.70 -13.83
C VAL A 755 -5.75 -14.74 -14.89
N GLY A 756 -5.12 -13.65 -14.46
CA GLY A 756 -4.42 -12.69 -15.34
C GLY A 756 -2.92 -12.94 -15.40
N MET A 757 -2.34 -12.90 -16.59
CA MET A 757 -0.88 -12.99 -16.77
C MET A 757 -0.24 -11.62 -16.55
N TYR A 758 0.90 -11.54 -15.85
CA TYR A 758 1.52 -10.24 -15.53
C TYR A 758 2.07 -9.51 -16.75
N GLN A 759 2.75 -10.22 -17.66
CA GLN A 759 3.15 -9.75 -19.00
C GLN A 759 3.58 -8.27 -19.02
N PRO A 760 4.76 -7.98 -18.44
CA PRO A 760 5.14 -6.60 -18.21
C PRO A 760 5.71 -5.96 -19.47
N ASP A 761 5.24 -4.76 -19.80
CA ASP A 761 5.87 -3.90 -20.80
C ASP A 761 7.05 -3.16 -20.16
N THR A 762 6.79 -1.98 -19.60
CA THR A 762 7.87 -1.16 -19.09
C THR A 762 8.30 -1.66 -17.72
N ILE A 763 9.62 -1.76 -17.52
CA ILE A 763 10.22 -2.11 -16.24
C ILE A 763 11.17 -1.04 -15.72
N ALA A 764 11.22 -0.92 -14.39
CA ALA A 764 12.15 -0.05 -13.67
C ALA A 764 12.83 -0.79 -12.52
N THR A 765 13.92 -0.24 -11.98
CA THR A 765 14.62 -0.85 -10.84
C THR A 765 14.92 0.16 -9.74
N MET A 766 14.97 -0.35 -8.51
CA MET A 766 15.36 0.37 -7.30
C MET A 766 16.16 -0.57 -6.40
N SER A 767 17.16 -0.04 -5.69
CA SER A 767 17.78 -0.78 -4.59
C SER A 767 17.08 -0.43 -3.27
N TYR A 768 16.60 -1.44 -2.55
CA TYR A 768 16.02 -1.29 -1.21
C TYR A 768 16.70 -2.22 -0.22
N MET A 769 17.33 -1.67 0.81
CA MET A 769 18.09 -2.43 1.84
C MET A 769 19.10 -3.45 1.27
N GLY A 770 19.64 -3.20 0.07
CA GLY A 770 20.59 -4.08 -0.61
C GLY A 770 19.97 -5.14 -1.51
N MET A 771 18.64 -5.16 -1.66
CA MET A 771 17.93 -5.95 -2.66
C MET A 771 17.70 -5.11 -3.91
N ASP A 772 17.87 -5.70 -5.09
CA ASP A 772 17.44 -5.12 -6.35
C ASP A 772 15.96 -5.44 -6.55
N LEU A 773 15.13 -4.40 -6.50
CA LEU A 773 13.71 -4.48 -6.80
C LEU A 773 13.48 -4.20 -8.28
N VAL A 774 12.61 -4.96 -8.90
CA VAL A 774 12.13 -4.74 -10.28
C VAL A 774 10.66 -4.36 -10.22
N PHE A 775 10.32 -3.25 -10.85
CA PHE A 775 8.96 -2.74 -10.96
C PHE A 775 8.46 -3.07 -12.37
N THR A 776 7.20 -3.49 -12.49
CA THR A 776 6.59 -3.88 -13.77
C THR A 776 5.27 -3.16 -13.99
N ALA A 777 5.05 -2.60 -15.17
CA ALA A 777 3.75 -2.16 -15.66
C ALA A 777 3.11 -3.33 -16.42
N ASN A 778 2.00 -3.87 -15.92
CA ASN A 778 1.45 -5.16 -16.37
C ASN A 778 0.32 -4.93 -17.40
N GLU A 779 0.70 -4.44 -18.58
CA GLU A 779 -0.20 -4.12 -19.70
C GLU A 779 -0.79 -5.39 -20.31
N GLY A 780 0.10 -6.24 -20.81
CA GLY A 780 -0.15 -7.59 -21.27
C GLY A 780 -0.37 -7.70 -22.76
N ASP A 781 0.60 -8.26 -23.48
CA ASP A 781 0.51 -8.40 -24.94
C ASP A 781 0.28 -9.84 -25.41
N SER A 782 -0.13 -9.99 -26.66
CA SER A 782 -0.51 -11.29 -27.23
C SER A 782 0.19 -11.55 -28.56
N ARG A 783 0.35 -12.83 -28.89
CA ARG A 783 0.79 -13.20 -30.24
C ARG A 783 -0.40 -13.37 -31.19
N ASP A 784 -0.73 -12.31 -31.90
CA ASP A 784 -1.77 -12.29 -32.94
C ASP A 784 -1.22 -11.94 -34.33
N TYR A 785 -1.01 -12.96 -35.16
CA TYR A 785 -0.50 -12.82 -36.53
C TYR A 785 -1.40 -13.58 -37.54
N ASP A 786 -1.33 -13.21 -38.82
CA ASP A 786 -2.13 -13.83 -39.90
C ASP A 786 -2.07 -15.37 -39.93
N ALA A 787 -0.89 -15.96 -39.63
CA ALA A 787 -0.68 -17.41 -39.65
C ALA A 787 -0.90 -18.10 -38.30
N TYR A 788 -0.93 -17.36 -37.19
CA TYR A 788 -1.09 -17.89 -35.84
C TYR A 788 -1.60 -16.79 -34.90
N SER A 789 -2.67 -17.11 -34.19
CA SER A 789 -3.21 -16.30 -33.11
C SER A 789 -3.41 -17.19 -31.90
N GLU A 790 -3.02 -16.69 -30.74
CA GLU A 790 -3.40 -17.30 -29.47
C GLU A 790 -4.66 -16.70 -28.85
N GLU A 791 -5.13 -15.56 -29.35
CA GLU A 791 -6.31 -14.88 -28.84
C GLU A 791 -7.61 -15.61 -29.21
N GLU A 792 -8.46 -15.81 -28.21
CA GLU A 792 -9.86 -16.19 -28.40
C GLU A 792 -10.74 -15.40 -27.42
N ARG A 793 -12.06 -15.48 -27.60
CA ARG A 793 -13.03 -15.05 -26.60
C ARG A 793 -13.38 -16.22 -25.68
N ALA A 794 -13.65 -15.96 -24.41
CA ALA A 794 -13.99 -17.03 -23.46
C ALA A 794 -15.22 -17.83 -23.91
N GLU A 795 -16.20 -17.21 -24.57
CA GLU A 795 -17.36 -17.91 -25.14
C GLU A 795 -16.99 -18.87 -26.27
N ASP A 796 -15.99 -18.52 -27.07
CA ASP A 796 -15.53 -19.31 -28.22
C ASP A 796 -14.76 -20.56 -27.76
N LEU A 797 -14.15 -20.54 -26.57
CA LEU A 797 -13.60 -21.74 -25.94
C LEU A 797 -14.68 -22.80 -25.72
N ILE A 798 -15.91 -22.38 -25.41
CA ILE A 798 -17.02 -23.30 -25.14
C ILE A 798 -17.60 -23.84 -26.44
N ASP A 799 -17.79 -22.99 -27.44
CA ASP A 799 -18.24 -23.40 -28.77
C ASP A 799 -17.25 -24.35 -29.45
N GLY A 800 -15.96 -24.21 -29.13
CA GLY A 800 -14.88 -25.11 -29.53
C GLY A 800 -14.79 -26.43 -28.73
N ASN A 801 -15.51 -26.55 -27.61
CA ASN A 801 -15.30 -27.61 -26.61
C ASN A 801 -13.84 -27.67 -26.13
N LEU A 802 -13.28 -26.49 -25.85
CA LEU A 802 -11.92 -26.24 -25.40
C LEU A 802 -11.86 -25.75 -23.94
N LEU A 803 -12.98 -25.44 -23.29
CA LEU A 803 -13.03 -25.15 -21.85
C LEU A 803 -13.55 -26.38 -21.09
N ASP A 804 -12.86 -26.79 -20.01
CA ASP A 804 -13.33 -27.87 -19.15
C ASP A 804 -14.69 -27.50 -18.54
N ALA A 805 -15.65 -28.42 -18.66
CA ALA A 805 -16.98 -28.29 -18.07
C ALA A 805 -16.97 -28.21 -16.53
N ASP A 806 -15.88 -28.63 -15.87
CA ASP A 806 -15.69 -28.51 -14.43
C ASP A 806 -15.05 -27.16 -14.00
N ASN A 807 -14.63 -26.29 -14.95
CA ASN A 807 -14.19 -24.92 -14.62
C ASN A 807 -15.32 -24.14 -13.93
N ALA A 808 -15.02 -23.55 -12.77
CA ALA A 808 -16.02 -22.87 -11.94
C ALA A 808 -16.70 -21.67 -12.64
N SER A 809 -16.00 -21.04 -13.57
CA SER A 809 -16.48 -19.91 -14.38
C SER A 809 -17.07 -20.32 -15.73
N TYR A 810 -17.24 -21.62 -16.02
CA TYR A 810 -17.80 -22.09 -17.30
C TYR A 810 -19.12 -21.39 -17.66
N ALA A 811 -20.04 -21.22 -16.71
CA ALA A 811 -21.32 -20.56 -16.96
C ALA A 811 -21.17 -19.04 -17.24
N ALA A 812 -20.23 -18.37 -16.57
CA ALA A 812 -19.95 -16.95 -16.80
C ALA A 812 -19.25 -16.74 -18.15
N ALA A 813 -18.42 -17.69 -18.59
CA ALA A 813 -17.79 -17.69 -19.91
C ALA A 813 -18.79 -17.92 -21.05
N GLN A 814 -20.01 -18.41 -20.79
CA GLN A 814 -21.08 -18.48 -21.81
C GLN A 814 -21.85 -17.17 -21.99
N ASP A 815 -21.66 -16.20 -21.09
CA ASP A 815 -22.49 -15.01 -21.00
C ASP A 815 -21.67 -13.78 -21.42
N GLU A 816 -22.07 -13.16 -22.52
CA GLU A 816 -21.43 -11.94 -23.03
C GLU A 816 -21.46 -10.81 -21.99
N GLU A 817 -22.48 -10.74 -21.13
CA GLU A 817 -22.61 -9.76 -20.03
C GLU A 817 -21.74 -10.13 -18.81
N GLN A 818 -20.90 -11.17 -18.89
CA GLN A 818 -19.97 -11.60 -17.84
C GLN A 818 -18.57 -11.84 -18.44
N LEU A 819 -18.12 -13.09 -18.54
CA LEU A 819 -16.79 -13.41 -19.05
C LEU A 819 -16.78 -13.73 -20.54
N GLY A 820 -17.92 -13.96 -21.19
CA GLY A 820 -17.95 -14.48 -22.56
C GLY A 820 -17.18 -13.64 -23.56
N ARG A 821 -17.18 -12.31 -23.36
CA ARG A 821 -16.41 -11.35 -24.15
C ARG A 821 -14.94 -11.26 -23.75
N LEU A 822 -14.54 -11.69 -22.55
CA LEU A 822 -13.16 -11.58 -22.09
C LEU A 822 -12.20 -12.24 -23.09
N LYS A 823 -11.17 -11.49 -23.48
CA LYS A 823 -10.13 -11.97 -24.36
C LYS A 823 -9.12 -12.81 -23.58
N VAL A 824 -8.85 -14.00 -24.10
CA VAL A 824 -8.12 -15.07 -23.41
C VAL A 824 -7.11 -15.73 -24.33
N THR A 825 -6.14 -16.42 -23.76
CA THR A 825 -5.18 -17.23 -24.52
C THR A 825 -5.64 -18.67 -24.66
N THR A 826 -5.39 -19.26 -25.82
CA THR A 826 -5.52 -20.72 -26.07
C THR A 826 -4.21 -21.48 -25.87
N ALA A 827 -3.11 -20.77 -25.61
CA ALA A 827 -1.77 -21.36 -25.51
C ALA A 827 -1.47 -21.97 -24.14
N THR A 828 -2.19 -21.55 -23.10
CA THR A 828 -1.99 -21.98 -21.70
C THR A 828 -3.33 -22.19 -21.01
N GLY A 829 -3.33 -22.84 -19.84
CA GLY A 829 -4.55 -23.11 -19.06
C GLY A 829 -4.97 -24.59 -19.02
N ASP A 830 -4.39 -25.45 -19.86
CA ASP A 830 -4.49 -26.92 -19.77
C ASP A 830 -3.49 -27.45 -18.73
N THR A 831 -3.97 -27.69 -17.52
CA THR A 831 -3.15 -28.06 -16.35
C THR A 831 -2.98 -29.56 -16.20
N ASP A 832 -3.86 -30.38 -16.79
CA ASP A 832 -3.82 -31.84 -16.69
C ASP A 832 -3.33 -32.56 -17.97
N GLY A 833 -3.24 -31.82 -19.08
CA GLY A 833 -2.68 -32.21 -20.36
C GLY A 833 -3.62 -33.05 -21.23
N ASP A 834 -4.94 -32.98 -21.00
CA ASP A 834 -5.94 -33.71 -21.78
C ASP A 834 -6.44 -32.97 -23.04
N GLY A 835 -6.08 -31.68 -23.16
CA GLY A 835 -6.30 -30.85 -24.33
C GLY A 835 -7.49 -29.88 -24.25
N ASP A 836 -8.17 -29.78 -23.12
CA ASP A 836 -9.03 -28.65 -22.79
C ASP A 836 -8.40 -27.72 -21.72
N ILE A 837 -8.99 -26.53 -21.56
CA ILE A 837 -8.53 -25.48 -20.67
C ILE A 837 -9.21 -25.66 -19.31
N ASP A 838 -8.44 -25.92 -18.27
CA ASP A 838 -8.90 -26.01 -16.88
C ASP A 838 -9.04 -24.62 -16.24
N VAL A 839 -8.13 -23.70 -16.59
CA VAL A 839 -8.04 -22.34 -16.02
C VAL A 839 -7.98 -21.32 -17.15
N ILE A 840 -8.90 -20.36 -17.13
CA ILE A 840 -8.95 -19.30 -18.14
C ILE A 840 -7.84 -18.29 -17.84
N HIS A 841 -6.97 -18.06 -18.81
CA HIS A 841 -5.90 -17.06 -18.73
C HIS A 841 -6.24 -15.86 -19.63
N ASN A 842 -6.32 -14.66 -19.07
CA ASN A 842 -6.42 -13.42 -19.86
C ASN A 842 -5.10 -12.67 -19.92
N TYR A 843 -5.02 -11.74 -20.88
CA TYR A 843 -3.89 -10.84 -21.06
C TYR A 843 -3.89 -9.73 -20.02
N GLY A 844 -2.71 -9.46 -19.46
CA GLY A 844 -2.49 -8.42 -18.47
C GLY A 844 -3.07 -8.74 -17.08
N ALA A 845 -2.32 -8.39 -16.04
CA ALA A 845 -2.79 -8.45 -14.65
C ALA A 845 -3.54 -7.16 -14.24
N ARG A 846 -3.59 -6.17 -15.16
CA ARG A 846 -4.27 -4.88 -15.00
C ARG A 846 -3.78 -4.11 -13.77
N SER A 847 -2.51 -4.26 -13.46
CA SER A 847 -1.86 -3.76 -12.25
C SER A 847 -0.45 -3.25 -12.55
N PHE A 848 0.25 -2.78 -11.52
CA PHE A 848 1.71 -2.79 -11.52
C PHE A 848 2.20 -3.64 -10.34
N SER A 849 3.40 -4.20 -10.45
CA SER A 849 3.96 -5.06 -9.40
C SER A 849 5.40 -4.69 -9.05
N ILE A 850 5.86 -5.13 -7.88
CA ILE A 850 7.24 -5.03 -7.40
C ILE A 850 7.74 -6.44 -7.13
N TRP A 851 8.93 -6.75 -7.62
CA TRP A 851 9.56 -8.07 -7.53
C TRP A 851 10.94 -7.98 -6.88
N ALA A 852 11.33 -9.01 -6.15
CA ALA A 852 12.68 -9.21 -5.62
C ALA A 852 13.11 -10.66 -5.85
N ASP A 853 14.20 -10.87 -6.60
CA ASP A 853 14.72 -12.21 -6.94
C ASP A 853 13.64 -13.19 -7.49
N GLY A 854 12.73 -12.66 -8.32
CA GLY A 854 11.62 -13.42 -8.92
C GLY A 854 10.41 -13.64 -8.01
N MET A 855 10.43 -13.16 -6.76
CA MET A 855 9.28 -13.21 -5.84
C MET A 855 8.52 -11.87 -5.85
N GLN A 856 7.19 -11.92 -5.91
CA GLN A 856 6.37 -10.73 -5.81
C GLN A 856 6.40 -10.16 -4.39
N VAL A 857 6.75 -8.89 -4.28
CA VAL A 857 6.76 -8.10 -3.03
C VAL A 857 5.45 -7.33 -2.87
N PHE A 858 4.90 -6.84 -3.98
CA PHE A 858 3.68 -6.05 -4.03
C PHE A 858 2.99 -6.20 -5.39
N ASP A 859 1.66 -6.14 -5.40
CA ASP A 859 0.82 -5.91 -6.58
C ASP A 859 -0.20 -4.81 -6.25
N SER A 860 -0.54 -3.97 -7.22
CA SER A 860 -1.57 -2.94 -7.01
C SER A 860 -3.01 -3.49 -7.03
N HIS A 861 -3.20 -4.81 -7.11
CA HIS A 861 -4.52 -5.45 -7.10
C HIS A 861 -5.45 -4.78 -8.13
N SER A 862 -6.70 -4.52 -7.80
CA SER A 862 -7.64 -3.82 -8.70
C SER A 862 -7.63 -2.30 -8.54
N ASP A 863 -6.59 -1.72 -7.92
CA ASP A 863 -6.50 -0.28 -7.65
C ASP A 863 -6.70 0.52 -8.93
N ILE A 864 -5.96 0.21 -10.00
CA ILE A 864 -5.98 0.97 -11.25
C ILE A 864 -7.41 1.06 -11.83
N GLY A 865 -8.08 -0.09 -12.01
CA GLY A 865 -9.44 -0.11 -12.56
C GLY A 865 -10.47 0.57 -11.66
N LYS A 866 -10.42 0.33 -10.35
CA LYS A 866 -11.39 0.91 -9.41
C LYS A 866 -11.19 2.41 -9.20
N ILE A 867 -9.95 2.89 -9.21
CA ILE A 867 -9.63 4.32 -9.15
C ILE A 867 -10.11 5.02 -10.41
N THR A 868 -9.78 4.50 -11.61
CA THR A 868 -10.22 5.14 -12.85
C THR A 868 -11.74 5.11 -12.98
N ALA A 869 -12.41 4.01 -12.61
CA ALA A 869 -13.87 3.96 -12.53
C ALA A 869 -14.43 5.02 -11.57
N GLY A 870 -13.87 5.14 -10.36
CA GLY A 870 -14.29 6.15 -9.39
C GLY A 870 -14.09 7.60 -9.88
N ARG A 871 -13.01 7.87 -10.61
CA ARG A 871 -12.68 9.23 -11.09
C ARG A 871 -13.40 9.61 -12.38
N LEU A 872 -13.54 8.66 -13.29
CA LEU A 872 -13.96 8.89 -14.67
C LEU A 872 -15.38 8.38 -14.93
N GLY A 873 -15.95 7.58 -14.02
CA GLY A 873 -17.21 6.88 -14.25
C GLY A 873 -17.12 5.98 -15.48
N LEU A 874 -18.14 6.01 -16.32
CA LEU A 874 -18.23 5.21 -17.56
C LEU A 874 -17.12 5.51 -18.59
N LEU A 875 -16.25 6.49 -18.37
CA LEU A 875 -15.11 6.78 -19.24
C LEU A 875 -13.88 5.91 -18.94
N PHE A 876 -13.87 5.17 -17.82
CA PHE A 876 -12.84 4.19 -17.51
C PHE A 876 -12.69 3.14 -18.61
N ASN A 877 -11.52 2.49 -18.71
CA ASN A 877 -11.25 1.43 -19.70
C ASN A 877 -11.68 1.80 -21.14
N GLY A 878 -11.49 3.06 -21.54
CA GLY A 878 -11.82 3.52 -22.90
C GLY A 878 -13.32 3.52 -23.21
N GLU A 879 -14.14 4.11 -22.33
CA GLU A 879 -15.61 4.00 -22.38
C GLU A 879 -16.11 2.56 -22.20
N ASP A 880 -15.48 1.82 -21.28
CA ASP A 880 -15.73 0.40 -20.97
C ASP A 880 -15.37 -0.59 -22.11
N LYS A 881 -14.98 -0.10 -23.28
CA LYS A 881 -14.67 -0.93 -24.47
C LYS A 881 -13.39 -1.75 -24.34
N ARG A 882 -12.65 -1.62 -23.24
CA ARG A 882 -11.44 -2.38 -22.95
C ARG A 882 -11.60 -3.30 -21.73
N SER A 883 -12.76 -3.29 -21.06
CA SER A 883 -13.02 -4.18 -19.92
C SER A 883 -13.01 -5.66 -20.33
N ASP A 884 -13.42 -5.98 -21.56
CA ASP A 884 -13.32 -7.33 -22.14
C ASP A 884 -11.92 -7.69 -22.68
N ASP A 885 -10.93 -6.80 -22.55
CA ASP A 885 -9.58 -6.96 -23.10
C ASP A 885 -8.50 -6.78 -22.00
N LYS A 886 -7.56 -5.84 -22.14
CA LYS A 886 -6.48 -5.57 -21.17
C LYS A 886 -6.83 -4.49 -20.13
N GLY A 887 -8.08 -3.98 -20.12
CA GLY A 887 -8.57 -2.99 -19.14
C GLY A 887 -7.99 -1.59 -19.33
N ALA A 888 -7.28 -1.08 -18.32
CA ALA A 888 -6.72 0.28 -18.36
C ALA A 888 -5.37 0.35 -19.11
N GLU A 889 -4.70 -0.79 -19.30
CA GLU A 889 -3.40 -0.95 -19.97
C GLU A 889 -2.27 -0.15 -19.29
N PRO A 890 -1.76 -0.60 -18.12
CA PRO A 890 -0.60 0.01 -17.46
C PRO A 890 0.67 -0.27 -18.28
N GLU A 891 1.08 0.72 -19.06
CA GLU A 891 2.06 0.58 -20.14
C GLU A 891 3.42 1.15 -19.75
N ALA A 892 3.45 2.48 -19.60
CA ALA A 892 4.66 3.21 -19.28
C ALA A 892 4.94 3.20 -17.77
N MET A 893 6.21 3.07 -17.36
CA MET A 893 6.60 3.42 -15.99
C MET A 893 7.96 4.09 -15.83
N THR A 894 8.06 4.93 -14.80
CA THR A 894 9.34 5.46 -14.34
C THR A 894 9.33 5.69 -12.83
N LEU A 895 10.52 5.72 -12.22
CA LEU A 895 10.69 6.01 -10.80
C LEU A 895 11.36 7.37 -10.61
N GLY A 896 10.94 8.10 -9.58
CA GLY A 896 11.51 9.41 -9.24
C GLY A 896 11.63 9.64 -7.74
N THR A 897 12.81 10.04 -7.28
CA THR A 897 13.02 10.43 -5.89
C THR A 897 12.87 11.94 -5.71
N ILE A 898 11.97 12.35 -4.82
CA ILE A 898 11.67 13.74 -4.49
C ILE A 898 11.81 13.90 -2.98
N GLY A 899 12.82 14.67 -2.56
CA GLY A 899 13.19 14.72 -1.14
C GLY A 899 13.69 13.35 -0.68
N GLU A 900 13.05 12.79 0.35
CA GLU A 900 13.37 11.46 0.89
C GLU A 900 12.42 10.36 0.38
N ARG A 901 11.44 10.73 -0.47
CA ARG A 901 10.42 9.81 -0.98
C ARG A 901 10.73 9.39 -2.40
N THR A 902 10.43 8.13 -2.72
CA THR A 902 10.49 7.63 -4.09
C THR A 902 9.09 7.28 -4.56
N TYR A 903 8.76 7.76 -5.76
CA TYR A 903 7.45 7.57 -6.38
C TYR A 903 7.57 6.73 -7.65
N ALA A 904 6.60 5.86 -7.86
CA ALA A 904 6.35 5.21 -9.14
C ALA A 904 5.28 6.01 -9.89
N PHE A 905 5.58 6.34 -11.14
CA PHE A 905 4.64 6.93 -12.09
C PHE A 905 4.31 5.85 -13.11
N VAL A 906 3.03 5.49 -13.23
CA VAL A 906 2.54 4.45 -14.15
C VAL A 906 1.55 5.09 -15.12
N GLY A 907 1.88 5.08 -16.41
CA GLY A 907 1.04 5.59 -17.49
C GLY A 907 0.03 4.53 -17.92
N LEU A 908 -1.19 4.96 -18.25
CA LEU A 908 -2.27 4.07 -18.70
C LEU A 908 -2.57 4.34 -20.17
N GLU A 909 -2.28 3.41 -21.07
CA GLU A 909 -2.39 3.65 -22.51
C GLU A 909 -3.85 3.94 -22.93
N ARG A 910 -4.79 3.06 -22.59
CA ARG A 910 -6.20 3.20 -23.05
C ARG A 910 -7.04 4.15 -22.22
N THR A 911 -6.88 4.12 -20.91
CA THR A 911 -7.63 5.06 -20.05
C THR A 911 -7.02 6.46 -20.09
N SER A 912 -5.75 6.56 -20.50
CA SER A 912 -4.91 7.75 -20.38
C SER A 912 -4.69 8.18 -18.93
N GLY A 913 -3.77 9.11 -18.73
CA GLY A 913 -3.40 9.61 -17.40
C GLY A 913 -2.30 8.79 -16.72
N ILE A 914 -1.91 9.26 -15.54
CA ILE A 914 -0.74 8.77 -14.80
C ILE A 914 -1.19 8.45 -13.38
N MET A 915 -1.00 7.19 -12.97
CA MET A 915 -1.10 6.77 -11.59
C MET A 915 0.20 7.09 -10.85
N VAL A 916 0.08 7.58 -9.61
CA VAL A 916 1.20 7.94 -8.76
C VAL A 916 1.13 7.14 -7.47
N TYR A 917 2.20 6.42 -7.16
CA TYR A 917 2.33 5.65 -5.92
C TYR A 917 3.59 6.05 -5.16
N ASP A 918 3.50 6.25 -3.84
CA ASP A 918 4.67 6.30 -2.96
C ASP A 918 5.17 4.88 -2.75
N VAL A 919 6.39 4.61 -3.22
CA VAL A 919 7.05 3.30 -3.17
C VAL A 919 8.35 3.36 -2.36
N THR A 920 8.49 4.39 -1.51
CA THR A 920 9.65 4.58 -0.63
C THR A 920 9.90 3.34 0.23
N ASN A 921 8.81 2.70 0.68
CA ASN A 921 8.82 1.40 1.31
C ASN A 921 8.01 0.41 0.44
N PRO A 922 8.64 -0.61 -0.17
CA PRO A 922 7.95 -1.54 -1.06
C PRO A 922 6.92 -2.44 -0.34
N TYR A 923 6.95 -2.50 1.00
CA TYR A 923 5.98 -3.23 1.83
C TYR A 923 4.85 -2.33 2.38
N GLY A 924 4.88 -1.05 2.02
CA GLY A 924 3.91 -0.04 2.44
C GLY A 924 3.59 0.93 1.31
N VAL A 925 3.45 0.41 0.09
CA VAL A 925 3.09 1.18 -1.10
C VAL A 925 1.75 1.88 -0.87
N GLN A 926 1.66 3.17 -1.22
CA GLN A 926 0.44 3.96 -1.08
C GLN A 926 0.10 4.65 -2.39
N PHE A 927 -1.16 4.60 -2.79
CA PHE A 927 -1.68 5.45 -3.86
C PHE A 927 -1.63 6.91 -3.42
N VAL A 928 -1.24 7.80 -4.34
CA VAL A 928 -1.06 9.24 -4.08
C VAL A 928 -2.01 10.07 -4.92
N ASP A 929 -2.06 9.83 -6.23
CA ASP A 929 -2.95 10.56 -7.14
C ASP A 929 -3.10 9.87 -8.49
N TYR A 930 -4.18 10.22 -9.20
CA TYR A 930 -4.38 9.92 -10.62
C TYR A 930 -4.49 11.26 -11.37
N VAL A 931 -3.56 11.49 -12.30
CA VAL A 931 -3.39 12.78 -12.96
C VAL A 931 -3.60 12.65 -14.46
N GLU A 932 -4.49 13.47 -15.01
CA GLU A 932 -4.72 13.60 -16.45
C GLU A 932 -4.68 15.05 -16.91
N ASN A 933 -4.24 15.26 -18.15
CA ASN A 933 -4.31 16.55 -18.84
C ASN A 933 -5.25 16.42 -20.05
N ILE A 934 -6.53 16.17 -19.78
CA ILE A 934 -7.56 15.92 -20.79
C ILE A 934 -8.81 16.76 -20.49
N ASP A 935 -9.36 17.41 -21.52
CA ASP A 935 -10.70 18.01 -21.53
C ASP A 935 -11.61 17.20 -22.46
N ARG A 936 -12.31 16.21 -21.88
CA ARG A 936 -13.22 15.30 -22.60
C ARG A 936 -14.48 15.95 -23.16
N SER A 937 -14.63 17.28 -23.01
CA SER A 937 -15.68 18.02 -23.71
C SER A 937 -15.29 18.43 -25.13
N LEU A 938 -14.02 18.23 -25.51
CA LEU A 938 -13.45 18.53 -26.82
C LEU A 938 -13.46 17.28 -27.73
N ASP A 939 -13.18 17.49 -29.02
CA ASP A 939 -12.99 16.39 -29.98
C ASP A 939 -11.69 15.62 -29.65
N GLU A 940 -11.67 14.31 -29.93
CA GLU A 940 -10.58 13.38 -29.56
C GLU A 940 -9.19 13.86 -30.03
N GLU A 941 -9.09 14.51 -31.19
CA GLU A 941 -7.81 14.98 -31.73
C GLU A 941 -7.23 16.21 -31.02
N VAL A 942 -8.00 16.86 -30.15
CA VAL A 942 -7.60 18.10 -29.45
C VAL A 942 -7.96 18.10 -27.96
N GLN A 943 -8.36 16.96 -27.42
CA GLN A 943 -8.80 16.84 -26.02
C GLN A 943 -7.65 16.89 -25.02
N GLY A 944 -6.40 16.73 -25.45
CA GLY A 944 -5.24 16.83 -24.56
C GLY A 944 -4.23 15.74 -24.81
N ASP A 945 -3.78 15.10 -23.74
CA ASP A 945 -2.72 14.08 -23.75
C ASP A 945 -3.32 12.69 -23.59
N VAL A 946 -3.13 11.82 -24.59
CA VAL A 946 -3.79 10.51 -24.72
C VAL A 946 -2.76 9.43 -25.01
N ALA A 947 -2.86 8.30 -24.30
CA ALA A 947 -1.95 7.15 -24.36
C ALA A 947 -0.49 7.47 -24.00
N PRO A 948 -0.18 7.68 -22.70
CA PRO A 948 1.20 7.77 -22.21
C PRO A 948 2.01 6.51 -22.50
N GLU A 949 3.12 6.67 -23.21
CA GLU A 949 3.92 5.57 -23.78
C GLU A 949 5.35 5.55 -23.22
N GLY A 950 6.03 6.69 -23.28
CA GLY A 950 7.37 6.86 -22.73
C GLY A 950 7.40 7.90 -21.63
N MET A 951 8.11 7.60 -20.52
CA MET A 951 8.27 8.53 -19.41
C MET A 951 9.72 8.69 -18.94
N ARG A 952 10.08 9.93 -18.63
CA ARG A 952 11.39 10.28 -18.05
C ARG A 952 11.25 11.22 -16.86
N PHE A 953 11.60 10.71 -15.68
CA PHE A 953 11.83 11.55 -14.51
C PHE A 953 13.14 12.35 -14.65
N ILE A 954 13.10 13.64 -14.30
CA ILE A 954 14.25 14.54 -14.24
C ILE A 954 14.34 15.09 -12.82
N SER A 955 15.49 14.89 -12.17
CA SER A 955 15.72 15.40 -10.81
C SER A 955 15.71 16.93 -10.76
N ALA A 956 15.49 17.50 -9.58
CA ALA A 956 15.58 18.96 -9.39
C ALA A 956 16.98 19.53 -9.69
N GLU A 957 18.03 18.72 -9.56
CA GLU A 957 19.42 19.12 -9.85
C GLU A 957 19.68 19.23 -11.35
N GLU A 958 19.07 18.34 -12.14
CA GLU A 958 19.25 18.29 -13.59
C GLU A 958 18.24 19.13 -14.35
N SER A 959 17.13 19.53 -13.72
CA SER A 959 16.07 20.25 -14.38
C SER A 959 16.44 21.72 -14.67
N PRO A 960 15.93 22.30 -15.78
CA PRO A 960 16.23 23.68 -16.15
C PRO A 960 15.61 24.71 -15.19
N ASN A 961 14.63 24.31 -14.39
CA ASN A 961 13.83 25.20 -13.56
C ASN A 961 14.01 24.97 -12.05
N GLY A 962 14.87 24.01 -11.67
CA GLY A 962 15.26 23.69 -10.30
C GLY A 962 14.23 22.88 -9.50
N ASN A 963 13.16 22.40 -10.14
CA ASN A 963 12.16 21.50 -9.54
C ASN A 963 12.19 20.14 -10.23
N PRO A 964 11.83 19.02 -9.56
CA PRO A 964 11.72 17.73 -10.24
C PRO A 964 10.63 17.77 -11.31
N LEU A 965 10.91 17.14 -12.46
CA LEU A 965 10.00 17.08 -13.59
C LEU A 965 9.72 15.63 -14.00
N LEU A 966 8.54 15.40 -14.58
CA LEU A 966 8.21 14.19 -15.32
C LEU A 966 7.88 14.58 -16.75
N VAL A 967 8.64 14.05 -17.71
CA VAL A 967 8.37 14.18 -19.14
C VAL A 967 7.63 12.94 -19.61
N VAL A 968 6.53 13.13 -20.33
CA VAL A 968 5.64 12.07 -20.80
C VAL A 968 5.40 12.27 -22.28
N ALA A 969 5.69 11.26 -23.08
CA ALA A 969 5.27 11.18 -24.47
C ALA A 969 3.97 10.40 -24.55
N ASN A 970 3.05 10.92 -25.36
CA ASN A 970 1.69 10.43 -25.50
C ASN A 970 1.49 10.08 -26.97
N GLU A 971 1.41 8.80 -27.26
CA GLU A 971 1.55 8.24 -28.61
C GLU A 971 0.38 8.66 -29.50
N VAL A 972 -0.84 8.40 -29.02
CA VAL A 972 -2.09 8.66 -29.75
C VAL A 972 -2.28 10.15 -29.98
N SER A 973 -2.07 11.01 -28.97
CA SER A 973 -2.17 12.46 -29.18
C SER A 973 -0.97 13.08 -29.88
N GLY A 974 0.12 12.34 -30.08
CA GLY A 974 1.36 12.83 -30.66
C GLY A 974 1.93 14.03 -29.90
N SER A 975 1.77 14.04 -28.57
CA SER A 975 2.14 15.15 -27.69
C SER A 975 3.22 14.75 -26.68
N THR A 976 4.03 15.72 -26.27
CA THR A 976 5.00 15.56 -25.18
C THR A 976 4.72 16.58 -24.10
N THR A 977 4.44 16.11 -22.89
CA THR A 977 4.02 16.93 -21.75
C THR A 977 5.03 16.86 -20.62
N VAL A 978 5.24 18.00 -19.96
CA VAL A 978 6.18 18.14 -18.84
C VAL A 978 5.41 18.58 -17.60
N TYR A 979 5.37 17.69 -16.62
CA TYR A 979 4.82 17.91 -15.30
C TYR A 979 5.92 18.38 -14.35
N GLN A 980 5.64 19.41 -13.56
CA GLN A 980 6.44 19.78 -12.40
C GLN A 980 5.86 19.13 -11.15
N LEU A 981 6.74 18.56 -10.34
CA LEU A 981 6.41 17.76 -9.17
C LEU A 981 6.74 18.57 -7.90
N THR A 982 5.79 18.70 -6.97
CA THR A 982 5.95 19.50 -5.74
C THR A 982 5.37 18.79 -4.53
N LEU A 983 6.14 18.70 -3.44
CA LEU A 983 5.64 18.24 -2.14
C LEU A 983 4.91 19.39 -1.43
N GLN A 984 3.69 19.14 -0.99
CA GLN A 984 2.81 20.09 -0.30
C GLN A 984 2.70 19.76 1.19
#